data_AF-A0A9P0GMG7-F1
#
_entry.id   AF-A0A9P0GMG7-F1
#
_cell.length_a   1.000
_cell.length_b   1.000
_cell.length_c   1.000
_cell.angle_alpha   90.00
_cell.angle_beta   90.00
_cell.angle_gamma   90.00
#
_symmetry.space_group_name_H-M   'P 1'
#
loop_
_entity.id
_entity.type
_entity.pdbx_description
1 polymer ?
#
loop_
_entity_poly.entity_id
_entity_poly.type
_entity_poly.pdbx_seq_one_letter_code
_entity_poly.pdbx_strand_id
1 'polypeptide(L)'
;MEVVFNLINGKRFFKYSYEEKIELKRQGRPLPDIFIEKSGLSRGKSYTRKFSRDIYFKNDWICGCNKNNALYCFPCLLFGGDKAWTEIGVTDLEHLSLKIKRHENSKSHLHNCMEFALLGSTNIRAQLDSAYWINVQRHNENVSKKRYVLSKVIDCIKFCGAFELVLQGHDESDTSNNNKTSNNQGIFPELMGLINFSAELDATLSEHLKNSSIIYKATCKEIQNDLLQCMLEICHEQIMKEIKNSSFLAIMADEMMDVAAKSHMVVVFRYVHDGEPVERFWNYLNPVRCDAESISETILTVIDPLVQNSPNKLIAQSYDGAAVMTNQHTGVQALIRKKYPFAHYVHCYAHQLNSIMSKAASKNKQIRVFFGHLQDIPSFFNNSPQRIEVLDKIVKRRIPQGTSTSWNFNIGTINVVYEHKNSLIECMDEIEDQFTNSTVCSAAASIRSTLNDPIFNFWLTFFHHVMPHVDILSNQLQQRNIDPAQVEDAINNFEHNIIQVQSSIDNIIREASDRSPEGQDPPENKRKRSYDSMEDAINNFEHNSIQVQSSIDNIISKALDMSHEGEEPPENKPKGSCGNSKFDHRISALEVCDVIINCAKDRFDFKEHLVVASLLYSEYFGKYCGKFPEDKLTSLCSFYPTIDKDRLRTELSLIYSRNDCRTMNGALPLLKFVIANNLGDTLKETKKLLEIVVTTPMATSEVQPRFSTLKRIETFFRNSMPEDRLTALSMLSIEKKLISEIDNFNDKVITKFANKKECNIDLIYKK
;
A
#
# COMPACT_ATOMS: atom_id res chain seq x y z
N MET A 1 -61.02 50.22 20.53
CA MET A 1 -62.19 50.28 19.62
C MET A 1 -61.87 51.15 18.39
N GLU A 2 -60.72 50.93 17.73
CA GLU A 2 -60.32 51.68 16.51
C GLU A 2 -59.46 50.82 15.57
N VAL A 3 -59.90 49.58 15.32
CA VAL A 3 -59.14 48.58 14.56
C VAL A 3 -58.80 49.08 13.15
N VAL A 4 -59.76 49.68 12.44
CA VAL A 4 -59.55 50.19 11.07
C VAL A 4 -58.57 51.37 11.04
N PHE A 5 -58.68 52.32 11.98
CA PHE A 5 -57.77 53.47 12.04
C PHE A 5 -56.33 53.04 12.31
N ASN A 6 -56.13 52.07 13.21
CA ASN A 6 -54.82 51.52 13.52
C ASN A 6 -54.22 50.69 12.38
N LEU A 7 -55.05 50.01 11.58
CA LEU A 7 -54.60 49.28 10.39
C LEU A 7 -54.14 50.23 9.27
N ILE A 8 -54.72 51.42 9.17
CA ILE A 8 -54.37 52.45 8.17
C ILE A 8 -53.13 53.24 8.61
N ASN A 9 -53.14 53.77 9.83
CA ASN A 9 -52.14 54.74 10.30
C ASN A 9 -51.07 54.16 11.24
N GLY A 10 -51.27 52.95 11.74
CA GLY A 10 -50.37 52.27 12.66
C GLY A 10 -49.59 51.12 12.02
N LYS A 11 -49.53 49.99 12.71
CA LYS A 11 -48.90 48.75 12.20
C LYS A 11 -49.78 48.22 11.06
N ARG A 12 -49.19 48.00 9.88
CA ARG A 12 -49.87 47.34 8.74
C ARG A 12 -50.04 45.85 9.00
N PHE A 13 -51.14 45.26 8.54
CA PHE A 13 -51.53 43.86 8.81
C PHE A 13 -50.42 42.82 8.54
N PHE A 14 -49.62 43.00 7.49
CA PHE A 14 -48.52 42.07 7.18
C PHE A 14 -47.47 41.96 8.31
N LYS A 15 -47.30 43.00 9.13
CA LYS A 15 -46.34 43.05 10.25
C LYS A 15 -46.85 42.35 11.53
N TYR A 16 -48.11 41.93 11.59
CA TYR A 16 -48.68 41.25 12.76
C TYR A 16 -48.18 39.79 12.82
N SER A 17 -47.97 39.29 14.03
CA SER A 17 -47.71 37.86 14.30
C SER A 17 -48.92 37.00 13.90
N TYR A 18 -48.72 35.69 13.78
CA TYR A 18 -49.78 34.78 13.34
C TYR A 18 -50.94 34.73 14.35
N GLU A 19 -50.62 34.75 15.65
CA GLU A 19 -51.57 34.78 16.75
C GLU A 19 -52.39 36.08 16.75
N GLU A 20 -51.74 37.24 16.55
CA GLU A 20 -52.43 38.53 16.44
C GLU A 20 -53.36 38.57 15.20
N LYS A 21 -52.98 37.94 14.08
CA LYS A 21 -53.81 37.85 12.87
C LYS A 21 -55.06 37.00 13.08
N ILE A 22 -54.94 35.89 13.81
CA ILE A 22 -56.09 35.04 14.18
C ILE A 22 -57.01 35.79 15.15
N GLU A 23 -56.45 36.50 16.11
CA GLU A 23 -57.22 37.29 17.08
C GLU A 23 -58.00 38.42 16.38
N LEU A 24 -57.40 39.11 15.41
CA LEU A 24 -58.12 40.09 14.57
C LEU A 24 -59.27 39.46 13.77
N LYS A 25 -59.11 38.22 13.28
CA LYS A 25 -60.20 37.48 12.62
C LYS A 25 -61.32 37.13 13.60
N ARG A 26 -60.99 36.78 14.85
CA ARG A 26 -61.98 36.50 15.91
C ARG A 26 -62.75 37.75 16.35
N GLN A 27 -62.09 38.90 16.44
CA GLN A 27 -62.70 40.17 16.81
C GLN A 27 -63.69 40.70 15.76
N GLY A 28 -63.55 40.26 14.50
CA GLY A 28 -64.48 40.59 13.42
C GLY A 28 -64.35 42.03 12.92
N ARG A 29 -65.20 42.38 11.94
CA ARG A 29 -65.20 43.70 11.29
C ARG A 29 -65.88 44.75 12.19
N PRO A 30 -65.32 45.96 12.35
CA PRO A 30 -65.96 47.00 13.14
C PRO A 30 -67.13 47.66 12.38
N LEU A 31 -68.25 47.83 13.08
CA LEU A 31 -69.51 48.38 12.55
C LEU A 31 -69.96 49.65 13.30
N PRO A 32 -69.20 50.76 13.22
CA PRO A 32 -69.53 51.95 13.99
C PRO A 32 -70.55 52.85 13.25
N ASP A 33 -71.23 53.73 14.00
CA ASP A 33 -72.17 54.70 13.46
C ASP A 33 -71.45 55.87 12.79
N ILE A 34 -71.54 55.92 11.47
CA ILE A 34 -70.90 56.95 10.63
C ILE A 34 -71.91 58.07 10.35
N PHE A 35 -71.50 59.31 10.53
CA PHE A 35 -72.30 60.51 10.27
C PHE A 35 -71.94 61.13 8.92
N ILE A 36 -72.19 60.41 7.82
CA ILE A 36 -72.10 60.99 6.47
C ILE A 36 -73.50 61.50 6.07
N GLU A 37 -73.60 62.81 5.85
CA GLU A 37 -74.81 63.49 5.38
C GLU A 37 -74.47 64.27 4.11
N LYS A 38 -75.19 64.01 3.01
CA LYS A 38 -74.99 64.71 1.73
C LYS A 38 -76.34 65.25 1.23
N SER A 39 -76.42 66.58 1.10
CA SER A 39 -77.56 67.28 0.51
C SER A 39 -77.37 67.42 -1.00
N GLY A 40 -78.39 67.05 -1.78
CA GLY A 40 -78.37 67.14 -3.24
C GLY A 40 -79.68 67.69 -3.79
N LEU A 41 -79.66 68.08 -5.06
CA LEU A 41 -80.83 68.55 -5.81
C LEU A 41 -81.13 67.53 -6.91
N SER A 42 -82.31 66.91 -6.89
CA SER A 42 -82.76 66.02 -7.97
C SER A 42 -84.12 66.49 -8.46
N ARG A 43 -84.23 66.76 -9.77
CA ARG A 43 -85.46 67.26 -10.41
C ARG A 43 -86.07 68.47 -9.68
N GLY A 44 -85.22 69.40 -9.22
CA GLY A 44 -85.63 70.63 -8.52
C GLY A 44 -86.03 70.48 -7.05
N LYS A 45 -85.98 69.28 -6.45
CA LYS A 45 -86.24 69.07 -5.02
C LYS A 45 -84.94 68.79 -4.26
N SER A 46 -84.74 69.45 -3.12
CA SER A 46 -83.64 69.16 -2.19
C SER A 46 -83.91 67.84 -1.47
N TYR A 47 -82.94 66.93 -1.49
CA TYR A 47 -82.97 65.69 -0.73
C TYR A 47 -81.69 65.56 0.09
N THR A 48 -81.77 64.89 1.23
CA THR A 48 -80.62 64.63 2.10
C THR A 48 -80.44 63.12 2.25
N ARG A 49 -79.27 62.61 1.90
CA ARG A 49 -78.90 61.21 2.11
C ARG A 49 -78.04 61.09 3.35
N LYS A 50 -78.49 60.25 4.28
CA LYS A 50 -77.75 59.85 5.47
C LYS A 50 -77.29 58.41 5.34
N PHE A 51 -76.14 58.09 5.91
CA PHE A 51 -75.71 56.70 6.06
C PHE A 51 -76.75 55.90 6.89
N SER A 52 -77.07 54.68 6.43
CA SER A 52 -77.92 53.73 7.16
C SER A 52 -77.08 52.51 7.55
N ARG A 53 -77.23 52.04 8.80
CA ARG A 53 -76.59 50.80 9.29
C ARG A 53 -76.96 49.56 8.47
N ASP A 54 -78.10 49.59 7.76
CA ASP A 54 -78.54 48.48 6.90
C ASP A 54 -77.49 48.10 5.84
N ILE A 55 -76.61 49.04 5.45
CA ILE A 55 -75.53 48.80 4.48
C ILE A 55 -74.54 47.76 5.01
N TYR A 56 -74.25 47.75 6.32
CA TYR A 56 -73.35 46.76 6.92
C TYR A 56 -73.92 45.34 6.94
N PHE A 57 -75.26 45.22 6.99
CA PHE A 57 -75.96 43.94 6.98
C PHE A 57 -76.20 43.43 5.56
N LYS A 58 -76.33 44.34 4.59
CA LYS A 58 -76.44 43.97 3.16
C LYS A 58 -75.10 43.52 2.56
N ASN A 59 -73.98 43.93 3.13
CA ASN A 59 -72.64 43.63 2.59
C ASN A 59 -71.67 43.21 3.70
N ASP A 60 -71.36 41.92 3.73
CA ASP A 60 -70.60 41.29 4.82
C ASP A 60 -69.09 41.60 4.87
N TRP A 61 -68.61 42.41 3.94
CA TRP A 61 -67.21 42.83 3.89
C TRP A 61 -67.02 44.31 4.21
N ILE A 62 -68.10 45.10 4.30
CA ILE A 62 -68.02 46.53 4.56
C ILE A 62 -67.80 46.78 6.06
N CYS A 63 -66.87 47.67 6.36
CA CYS A 63 -66.59 48.16 7.71
C CYS A 63 -66.45 49.69 7.72
N GLY A 64 -66.61 50.29 8.90
CA GLY A 64 -66.57 51.73 9.08
C GLY A 64 -65.43 52.22 9.95
N CYS A 65 -65.05 53.49 9.77
CA CYS A 65 -64.14 54.19 10.67
C CYS A 65 -64.73 55.52 11.12
N ASN A 66 -64.96 55.69 12.43
CA ASN A 66 -65.51 56.94 13.00
C ASN A 66 -64.58 58.14 12.85
N LYS A 67 -63.26 57.94 12.98
CA LYS A 67 -62.27 59.02 12.87
C LYS A 67 -62.17 59.60 11.47
N ASN A 68 -62.21 58.74 10.45
CA ASN A 68 -62.13 59.16 9.05
C ASN A 68 -63.54 59.42 8.46
N ASN A 69 -64.60 59.09 9.20
CA ASN A 69 -66.00 59.18 8.78
C ASN A 69 -66.25 58.61 7.37
N ALA A 70 -65.72 57.41 7.10
CA ALA A 70 -65.72 56.79 5.77
C ALA A 70 -65.88 55.25 5.83
N LEU A 71 -66.33 54.65 4.72
CA LEU A 71 -66.51 53.20 4.56
C LEU A 71 -65.30 52.53 3.90
N TYR A 72 -64.95 51.33 4.37
CA TYR A 72 -63.81 50.54 3.91
C TYR A 72 -64.22 49.07 3.69
N CYS A 73 -63.41 48.32 2.93
CA CYS A 73 -63.57 46.88 2.78
C CYS A 73 -62.62 46.15 3.74
N PHE A 74 -63.16 45.38 4.68
CA PHE A 74 -62.37 44.75 5.75
C PHE A 74 -61.33 43.74 5.22
N PRO A 75 -61.66 42.77 4.34
CA PRO A 75 -60.65 41.88 3.75
C PRO A 75 -59.58 42.62 2.93
N CYS A 76 -59.98 43.59 2.11
CA CYS A 76 -59.04 44.37 1.30
C CYS A 76 -58.17 45.31 2.13
N LEU A 77 -58.65 45.77 3.28
CA LEU A 77 -57.85 46.57 4.23
C LEU A 77 -56.69 45.76 4.81
N LEU A 78 -56.89 44.46 5.02
CA LEU A 78 -55.88 43.56 5.58
C LEU A 78 -54.84 43.13 4.54
N PHE A 79 -55.29 42.72 3.35
CA PHE A 79 -54.42 42.13 2.32
C PHE A 79 -54.01 43.09 1.19
N GLY A 80 -54.56 44.31 1.17
CA GLY A 80 -54.32 45.32 0.15
C GLY A 80 -55.31 45.26 -1.01
N GLY A 81 -55.48 46.36 -1.75
CA GLY A 81 -56.48 46.45 -2.83
C GLY A 81 -56.68 47.86 -3.35
N ASP A 82 -57.85 48.11 -3.95
CA ASP A 82 -58.22 49.42 -4.50
C ASP A 82 -58.16 50.50 -3.41
N LYS A 83 -57.37 51.55 -3.64
CA LYS A 83 -57.08 52.63 -2.67
C LYS A 83 -58.35 53.31 -2.15
N ALA A 84 -59.41 53.34 -2.95
CA ALA A 84 -60.70 53.87 -2.56
C ALA A 84 -61.32 53.12 -1.35
N TRP A 85 -61.06 51.82 -1.21
CA TRP A 85 -61.63 50.96 -0.17
C TRP A 85 -60.66 50.59 0.97
N THR A 86 -59.41 51.04 0.89
CA THR A 86 -58.33 50.69 1.83
C THR A 86 -57.69 51.92 2.49
N GLU A 87 -57.30 52.95 1.71
CA GLU A 87 -56.57 54.12 2.22
C GLU A 87 -57.48 55.35 2.34
N ILE A 88 -58.24 55.67 1.28
CA ILE A 88 -59.01 56.92 1.17
C ILE A 88 -60.37 56.79 1.87
N GLY A 89 -61.02 55.64 1.72
CA GLY A 89 -62.37 55.39 2.22
C GLY A 89 -63.46 55.97 1.30
N VAL A 90 -64.63 55.34 1.31
CA VAL A 90 -65.78 55.73 0.49
C VAL A 90 -66.74 56.58 1.31
N THR A 91 -66.88 57.85 0.92
CA THR A 91 -67.83 58.82 1.52
C THR A 91 -68.98 59.18 0.57
N ASP A 92 -68.88 58.82 -0.70
CA ASP A 92 -69.89 59.16 -1.72
C ASP A 92 -71.10 58.21 -1.66
N LEU A 93 -72.13 58.61 -0.91
CA LEU A 93 -73.39 57.88 -0.76
C LEU A 93 -74.28 57.88 -2.01
N GLU A 94 -73.99 58.72 -3.00
CA GLU A 94 -74.80 58.86 -4.22
C GLU A 94 -74.59 57.67 -5.17
N HIS A 95 -73.32 57.29 -5.39
CA HIS A 95 -72.93 56.19 -6.26
C HIS A 95 -72.51 54.92 -5.48
N LEU A 96 -72.78 54.87 -4.18
CA LEU A 96 -72.31 53.81 -3.30
C LEU A 96 -72.74 52.41 -3.78
N SER A 97 -74.00 52.24 -4.18
CA SER A 97 -74.51 50.95 -4.68
C SER A 97 -73.77 50.44 -5.91
N LEU A 98 -73.37 51.35 -6.81
CA LEU A 98 -72.63 51.02 -8.02
C LEU A 98 -71.15 50.69 -7.70
N LYS A 99 -70.54 51.43 -6.77
CA LYS A 99 -69.17 51.16 -6.28
C LYS A 99 -69.09 49.83 -5.55
N ILE A 100 -70.09 49.48 -4.73
CA ILE A 100 -70.19 48.19 -4.04
C ILE A 100 -70.21 47.05 -5.06
N LYS A 101 -71.14 47.07 -6.02
CA LYS A 101 -71.24 46.03 -7.06
C LYS A 101 -69.95 45.87 -7.89
N ARG A 102 -69.26 46.98 -8.19
CA ARG A 102 -68.00 46.94 -8.94
C ARG A 102 -66.86 46.33 -8.11
N HIS A 103 -66.78 46.67 -6.83
CA HIS A 103 -65.73 46.15 -5.93
C HIS A 103 -65.96 44.68 -5.58
N GLU A 104 -67.19 44.29 -5.30
CA GLU A 104 -67.58 42.92 -4.97
C GLU A 104 -67.21 41.92 -6.09
N ASN A 105 -67.38 42.34 -7.35
CA ASN A 105 -67.01 41.52 -8.51
C ASN A 105 -65.52 41.61 -8.91
N SER A 106 -64.69 42.37 -8.17
CA SER A 106 -63.29 42.53 -8.51
C SER A 106 -62.46 41.30 -8.09
N LYS A 107 -61.53 40.89 -8.97
CA LYS A 107 -60.65 39.73 -8.70
C LYS A 107 -59.84 39.89 -7.41
N SER A 108 -59.39 41.11 -7.11
CA SER A 108 -58.65 41.42 -5.89
C SER A 108 -59.51 41.24 -4.64
N HIS A 109 -60.75 41.72 -4.64
CA HIS A 109 -61.68 41.52 -3.55
C HIS A 109 -61.97 40.03 -3.30
N LEU A 110 -62.32 39.28 -4.35
CA LEU A 110 -62.63 37.86 -4.24
C LEU A 110 -61.43 37.05 -3.70
N HIS A 111 -60.22 37.34 -4.16
CA HIS A 111 -59.00 36.72 -3.66
C HIS A 111 -58.76 37.04 -2.18
N ASN A 112 -58.89 38.31 -1.78
CA ASN A 112 -58.71 38.71 -0.38
C ASN A 112 -59.76 38.13 0.56
N CYS A 113 -61.01 37.99 0.10
CA CYS A 113 -62.07 37.31 0.85
C CYS A 113 -61.75 35.81 1.03
N MET A 114 -61.19 35.18 0.01
CA MET A 114 -60.73 33.78 0.09
C MET A 114 -59.56 33.62 1.07
N GLU A 115 -58.53 34.47 0.99
CA GLU A 115 -57.40 34.47 1.93
C GLU A 115 -57.85 34.74 3.38
N PHE A 116 -58.76 35.70 3.59
CA PHE A 116 -59.33 35.97 4.90
C PHE A 116 -60.11 34.77 5.46
N ALA A 117 -60.87 34.06 4.62
CA ALA A 117 -61.59 32.85 4.99
C ALA A 117 -60.64 31.69 5.35
N LEU A 118 -59.52 31.54 4.61
CA LEU A 118 -58.50 30.50 4.83
C LEU A 118 -57.57 30.78 6.02
N LEU A 119 -57.44 32.03 6.47
CA LEU A 119 -56.61 32.41 7.60
C LEU A 119 -57.01 31.65 8.89
N GLY A 120 -56.18 30.69 9.33
CA GLY A 120 -56.44 29.85 10.51
C GLY A 120 -57.04 28.47 10.21
N SER A 121 -57.42 28.18 8.97
CA SER A 121 -57.83 26.85 8.52
C SER A 121 -56.58 26.03 8.19
N THR A 122 -56.36 24.90 8.87
CA THR A 122 -55.16 24.07 8.72
C THR A 122 -54.92 23.66 7.27
N ASN A 123 -53.79 24.10 6.73
CA ASN A 123 -53.39 23.85 5.35
C ASN A 123 -52.91 22.39 5.21
N ILE A 124 -53.62 21.55 4.44
CA ILE A 124 -53.25 20.15 4.14
C ILE A 124 -51.80 20.05 3.65
N ARG A 125 -51.31 21.09 2.97
CA ARG A 125 -49.92 21.20 2.49
C ARG A 125 -48.90 21.22 3.64
N ALA A 126 -49.19 21.93 4.72
CA ALA A 126 -48.29 22.00 5.88
C ALA A 126 -48.21 20.66 6.65
N GLN A 127 -49.29 19.88 6.67
CA GLN A 127 -49.28 18.53 7.26
C GLN A 127 -48.51 17.53 6.40
N LEU A 128 -48.68 17.55 5.08
CA LEU A 128 -47.89 16.75 4.14
C LEU A 128 -46.40 17.08 4.26
N ASP A 129 -46.05 18.35 4.37
CA ASP A 129 -44.67 18.78 4.62
C ASP A 129 -44.16 18.25 5.97
N SER A 130 -44.93 18.37 7.06
CA SER A 130 -44.50 17.87 8.38
C SER A 130 -44.31 16.35 8.43
N ALA A 131 -45.20 15.57 7.81
CA ALA A 131 -45.10 14.12 7.74
C ALA A 131 -43.93 13.68 6.83
N TYR A 132 -43.69 14.42 5.74
CA TYR A 132 -42.51 14.25 4.91
C TYR A 132 -41.23 14.46 5.72
N TRP A 133 -41.10 15.57 6.45
CA TRP A 133 -39.94 15.85 7.31
C TRP A 133 -39.74 14.81 8.40
N ILE A 134 -40.81 14.33 9.06
CA ILE A 134 -40.73 13.25 10.06
C ILE A 134 -40.26 11.94 9.42
N ASN A 135 -40.71 11.62 8.20
CA ASN A 135 -40.27 10.42 7.49
C ASN A 135 -38.81 10.53 7.02
N VAL A 136 -38.37 11.71 6.57
CA VAL A 136 -36.97 11.99 6.26
C VAL A 136 -36.11 11.86 7.50
N GLN A 137 -36.55 12.38 8.64
CA GLN A 137 -35.85 12.26 9.92
C GLN A 137 -35.72 10.80 10.35
N ARG A 138 -36.81 10.03 10.38
CA ARG A 138 -36.77 8.59 10.73
C ARG A 138 -35.89 7.78 9.77
N HIS A 139 -35.95 8.10 8.48
CA HIS A 139 -35.07 7.50 7.47
C HIS A 139 -33.60 7.79 7.81
N ASN A 140 -33.24 9.04 8.08
CA ASN A 140 -31.88 9.46 8.38
C ASN A 140 -31.36 8.89 9.72
N GLU A 141 -32.24 8.75 10.72
CA GLU A 141 -31.93 8.05 11.97
C GLU A 141 -31.62 6.58 11.72
N ASN A 142 -32.44 5.89 10.90
CA ASN A 142 -32.18 4.51 10.52
C ASN A 142 -30.88 4.38 9.71
N VAL A 143 -30.63 5.26 8.73
CA VAL A 143 -29.37 5.28 7.98
C VAL A 143 -28.19 5.45 8.92
N SER A 144 -28.26 6.34 9.91
CA SER A 144 -27.18 6.55 10.89
C SER A 144 -26.88 5.30 11.69
N LYS A 145 -27.90 4.57 12.15
CA LYS A 145 -27.72 3.27 12.83
C LYS A 145 -27.06 2.23 11.92
N LYS A 146 -27.49 2.13 10.67
CA LYS A 146 -26.91 1.19 9.68
C LYS A 146 -25.44 1.52 9.39
N ARG A 147 -25.11 2.80 9.20
CA ARG A 147 -23.73 3.27 9.00
C ARG A 147 -22.86 2.98 10.22
N TYR A 148 -23.39 3.16 11.44
CA TYR A 148 -22.69 2.82 12.67
C TYR A 148 -22.33 1.33 12.75
N VAL A 149 -23.30 0.44 12.51
CA VAL A 149 -23.05 -1.02 12.49
C VAL A 149 -22.02 -1.38 11.43
N LEU A 150 -22.12 -0.82 10.22
CA LEU A 150 -21.17 -1.07 9.15
C LEU A 150 -19.76 -0.56 9.50
N SER A 151 -19.65 0.58 10.20
CA SER A 151 -18.36 1.06 10.71
C SER A 151 -17.70 0.05 11.65
N LYS A 152 -18.46 -0.60 12.53
CA LYS A 152 -17.92 -1.64 13.42
C LYS A 152 -17.46 -2.88 12.66
N VAL A 153 -18.18 -3.27 11.61
CA VAL A 153 -17.74 -4.37 10.73
C VAL A 153 -16.45 -3.99 10.01
N ILE A 154 -16.33 -2.75 9.50
CA ILE A 154 -15.10 -2.25 8.88
C ILE A 154 -13.94 -2.26 9.88
N ASP A 155 -14.17 -1.89 11.15
CA ASP A 155 -13.15 -1.98 12.20
C ASP A 155 -12.68 -3.43 12.42
N CYS A 156 -13.60 -4.40 12.40
CA CYS A 156 -13.25 -5.82 12.49
C CYS A 156 -12.43 -6.27 11.27
N ILE A 157 -12.80 -5.85 10.05
CA ILE A 157 -12.04 -6.16 8.82
C ILE A 157 -10.64 -5.53 8.87
N LYS A 158 -10.52 -4.28 9.33
CA LYS A 158 -9.22 -3.61 9.53
C LYS A 158 -8.36 -4.37 10.53
N PHE A 159 -8.94 -4.82 11.62
CA PHE A 159 -8.24 -5.64 12.62
C PHE A 159 -7.76 -6.94 11.98
N CYS A 160 -8.63 -7.68 11.30
CA CYS A 160 -8.24 -8.91 10.62
C CYS A 160 -7.11 -8.66 9.62
N GLY A 161 -7.22 -7.62 8.77
CA GLY A 161 -6.18 -7.27 7.80
C GLY A 161 -4.85 -6.88 8.46
N ALA A 162 -4.88 -6.05 9.50
CA ALA A 162 -3.68 -5.57 10.20
C ALA A 162 -2.92 -6.67 10.96
N PHE A 163 -3.62 -7.73 11.35
CA PHE A 163 -3.07 -8.90 12.06
C PHE A 163 -2.98 -10.15 11.19
N GLU A 164 -3.21 -10.02 9.88
CA GLU A 164 -3.08 -11.13 8.90
C GLU A 164 -4.02 -12.31 9.24
N LEU A 165 -5.17 -12.02 9.85
CA LEU A 165 -6.20 -13.00 10.18
C LEU A 165 -7.09 -13.28 8.99
N VAL A 166 -7.55 -14.52 8.93
CA VAL A 166 -8.48 -14.99 7.91
C VAL A 166 -9.80 -14.25 7.99
N LEU A 167 -10.26 -13.79 6.83
CA LEU A 167 -11.63 -13.34 6.67
C LEU A 167 -12.59 -14.49 6.34
N GLN A 168 -12.16 -15.62 5.73
CA GLN A 168 -13.03 -16.72 5.24
C GLN A 168 -12.46 -18.14 5.47
N GLY A 169 -13.31 -19.10 5.83
CA GLY A 169 -12.95 -20.53 5.95
C GLY A 169 -12.82 -21.27 4.61
N HIS A 170 -12.29 -22.50 4.64
CA HIS A 170 -11.86 -23.27 3.46
C HIS A 170 -12.98 -24.01 2.69
N ASP A 171 -14.17 -24.19 3.28
CA ASP A 171 -15.32 -24.92 2.69
C ASP A 171 -16.59 -24.05 2.69
N GLU A 172 -16.98 -23.59 1.50
CA GLU A 172 -18.22 -22.84 1.22
C GLU A 172 -19.10 -23.60 0.20
N SER A 173 -19.07 -24.94 0.19
CA SER A 173 -19.99 -25.67 -0.69
C SER A 173 -21.44 -25.50 -0.22
N ASP A 174 -22.26 -24.90 -1.08
CA ASP A 174 -23.70 -24.76 -0.92
C ASP A 174 -24.33 -26.15 -0.71
N THR A 175 -24.48 -26.60 0.54
CA THR A 175 -25.44 -27.66 0.85
C THR A 175 -26.82 -27.05 0.93
N SER A 176 -27.34 -26.64 -0.22
CA SER A 176 -28.78 -26.57 -0.47
C SER A 176 -29.34 -28.00 -0.49
N ASN A 177 -29.36 -28.67 0.65
CA ASN A 177 -30.21 -29.84 0.83
C ASN A 177 -30.74 -29.83 2.26
N ASN A 178 -32.02 -29.45 2.33
CA ASN A 178 -32.82 -29.49 3.54
C ASN A 178 -32.70 -30.88 4.20
N ASN A 179 -32.48 -30.86 5.51
CA ASN A 179 -32.39 -32.00 6.43
C ASN A 179 -30.97 -32.53 6.67
N LYS A 180 -30.26 -31.87 7.59
CA LYS A 180 -29.74 -32.50 8.82
C LYS A 180 -29.05 -31.47 9.70
N THR A 181 -29.37 -31.53 10.98
CA THR A 181 -28.58 -30.99 12.09
C THR A 181 -27.16 -31.52 12.00
N SER A 182 -26.24 -30.70 11.49
CA SER A 182 -24.81 -30.89 11.68
C SER A 182 -24.17 -29.51 11.82
N ASN A 183 -23.52 -29.31 12.96
CA ASN A 183 -22.97 -28.06 13.48
C ASN A 183 -21.72 -27.56 12.73
N ASN A 184 -21.58 -27.88 11.44
CA ASN A 184 -20.49 -27.43 10.59
C ASN A 184 -21.08 -26.59 9.45
N GLN A 185 -21.55 -25.38 9.77
CA GLN A 185 -21.71 -24.34 8.75
C GLN A 185 -20.38 -23.60 8.64
N GLY A 186 -19.83 -23.54 7.43
CA GLY A 186 -18.63 -22.77 7.09
C GLY A 186 -18.86 -21.27 7.27
N ILE A 187 -18.87 -20.81 8.51
CA ILE A 187 -19.13 -19.44 8.93
C ILE A 187 -17.82 -18.85 9.43
N PHE A 188 -17.25 -17.90 8.68
CA PHE A 188 -16.33 -16.81 9.07
C PHE A 188 -15.84 -16.82 10.55
N PRO A 189 -15.04 -17.80 11.03
CA PRO A 189 -14.91 -18.03 12.47
C PRO A 189 -14.30 -16.81 13.19
N GLU A 190 -13.30 -16.20 12.57
CA GLU A 190 -12.54 -15.10 13.14
C GLU A 190 -13.28 -13.76 13.02
N LEU A 191 -13.80 -13.42 11.83
CA LEU A 191 -14.54 -12.17 11.64
C LEU A 191 -15.86 -12.17 12.43
N MET A 192 -16.62 -13.27 12.43
CA MET A 192 -17.83 -13.38 13.24
C MET A 192 -17.50 -13.48 14.73
N GLY A 193 -16.40 -14.14 15.11
CA GLY A 193 -15.89 -14.11 16.47
C GLY A 193 -15.63 -12.68 16.96
N LEU A 194 -14.96 -11.87 16.14
CA LEU A 194 -14.69 -10.46 16.43
C LEU A 194 -15.95 -9.60 16.46
N ILE A 195 -16.91 -9.82 15.56
CA ILE A 195 -18.19 -9.11 15.56
C ILE A 195 -19.01 -9.48 16.81
N ASN A 196 -19.06 -10.77 17.18
CA ASN A 196 -19.74 -11.24 18.39
C ASN A 196 -19.10 -10.65 19.65
N PHE A 197 -17.76 -10.69 19.75
CA PHE A 197 -17.02 -10.06 20.83
C PHE A 197 -17.27 -8.54 20.90
N SER A 198 -17.26 -7.86 19.76
CA SER A 198 -17.55 -6.42 19.69
C SER A 198 -18.99 -6.11 20.14
N ALA A 199 -19.92 -7.04 19.91
CA ALA A 199 -21.31 -6.88 20.31
C ALA A 199 -21.57 -7.19 21.78
N GLU A 200 -20.77 -8.04 22.42
CA GLU A 200 -20.79 -8.18 23.89
C GLU A 200 -20.46 -6.84 24.57
N LEU A 201 -19.62 -6.02 23.92
CA LEU A 201 -19.21 -4.71 24.42
C LEU A 201 -20.14 -3.55 23.97
N ASP A 202 -20.95 -3.74 22.92
CA ASP A 202 -21.81 -2.71 22.33
C ASP A 202 -23.27 -3.18 22.21
N ALA A 203 -24.12 -2.65 23.11
CA ALA A 203 -25.55 -2.95 23.14
C ALA A 203 -26.28 -2.63 21.82
N THR A 204 -25.84 -1.59 21.09
CA THR A 204 -26.43 -1.18 19.81
C THR A 204 -26.14 -2.21 18.73
N LEU A 205 -24.90 -2.74 18.72
CA LEU A 205 -24.47 -3.78 17.80
C LEU A 205 -25.14 -5.13 18.13
N SER A 206 -25.30 -5.46 19.42
CA SER A 206 -25.97 -6.68 19.90
C SER A 206 -27.47 -6.71 19.53
N GLU A 207 -28.16 -5.58 19.65
CA GLU A 207 -29.56 -5.47 19.19
C GLU A 207 -29.68 -5.68 17.67
N HIS A 208 -28.74 -5.11 16.90
CA HIS A 208 -28.73 -5.28 15.45
C HIS A 208 -28.29 -6.69 15.03
N LEU A 209 -27.40 -7.37 15.73
CA LEU A 209 -27.07 -8.78 15.44
C LEU A 209 -28.29 -9.69 15.47
N LYS A 210 -29.22 -9.45 16.40
CA LYS A 210 -30.43 -10.26 16.56
C LYS A 210 -31.50 -9.95 15.51
N ASN A 211 -31.52 -8.72 14.99
CA ASN A 211 -32.63 -8.20 14.18
C ASN A 211 -32.25 -7.81 12.74
N SER A 212 -30.96 -7.72 12.39
CA SER A 212 -30.49 -7.02 11.19
C SER A 212 -29.96 -7.94 10.10
N SER A 213 -30.53 -7.81 8.90
CA SER A 213 -30.00 -8.40 7.66
C SER A 213 -28.64 -7.81 7.23
N ILE A 214 -28.19 -6.71 7.84
CA ILE A 214 -26.98 -5.99 7.42
C ILE A 214 -25.72 -6.74 7.80
N ILE A 215 -25.66 -7.36 8.98
CA ILE A 215 -24.47 -8.11 9.38
C ILE A 215 -24.33 -9.36 8.51
N TYR A 216 -25.43 -10.10 8.33
CA TYR A 216 -25.48 -11.23 7.39
C TYR A 216 -25.05 -10.84 5.96
N LYS A 217 -25.53 -9.69 5.48
CA LYS A 217 -25.12 -9.12 4.18
C LYS A 217 -23.65 -8.70 4.20
N ALA A 218 -23.18 -8.00 5.21
CA ALA A 218 -21.80 -7.50 5.31
C ALA A 218 -20.78 -8.62 5.52
N THR A 219 -21.20 -9.78 6.01
CA THR A 219 -20.41 -11.00 6.07
C THR A 219 -20.46 -11.81 4.80
N CYS A 220 -21.34 -11.51 3.83
CA CYS A 220 -21.34 -12.18 2.55
C CYS A 220 -20.06 -11.88 1.77
N LYS A 221 -19.53 -12.88 1.05
CA LYS A 221 -18.30 -12.80 0.26
C LYS A 221 -18.30 -11.65 -0.75
N GLU A 222 -19.41 -11.45 -1.45
CA GLU A 222 -19.56 -10.38 -2.44
C GLU A 222 -19.43 -9.00 -1.81
N ILE A 223 -20.14 -8.77 -0.69
CA ILE A 223 -20.14 -7.50 0.01
C ILE A 223 -18.80 -7.24 0.71
N GLN A 224 -18.17 -8.28 1.26
CA GLN A 224 -16.81 -8.18 1.80
C GLN A 224 -15.82 -7.75 0.72
N ASN A 225 -15.87 -8.36 -0.48
CA ASN A 225 -15.03 -7.98 -1.61
C ASN A 225 -15.27 -6.52 -2.00
N ASP A 226 -16.54 -6.09 -2.04
CA ASP A 226 -16.88 -4.71 -2.35
C ASP A 226 -16.36 -3.72 -1.31
N LEU A 227 -16.47 -4.05 -0.02
CA LEU A 227 -15.93 -3.25 1.07
C LEU A 227 -14.41 -3.17 1.00
N LEU A 228 -13.74 -4.31 0.79
CA LEU A 228 -12.28 -4.37 0.60
C LEU A 228 -11.83 -3.51 -0.58
N GLN A 229 -12.56 -3.57 -1.71
CA GLN A 229 -12.29 -2.74 -2.86
C GLN A 229 -12.46 -1.26 -2.54
N CYS A 230 -13.53 -0.86 -1.85
CA CYS A 230 -13.71 0.52 -1.41
C CYS A 230 -12.60 0.99 -0.45
N MET A 231 -12.14 0.11 0.45
CA MET A 231 -11.00 0.39 1.34
C MET A 231 -9.71 0.59 0.54
N LEU A 232 -9.44 -0.30 -0.43
CA LEU A 232 -8.28 -0.21 -1.32
C LEU A 232 -8.28 1.11 -2.10
N GLU A 233 -9.41 1.47 -2.71
CA GLU A 233 -9.51 2.70 -3.49
C GLU A 233 -9.28 3.97 -2.64
N ILE A 234 -9.73 3.98 -1.39
CA ILE A 234 -9.47 5.12 -0.47
C ILE A 234 -7.99 5.21 -0.13
N CYS A 235 -7.32 4.07 0.06
CA CYS A 235 -5.87 4.04 0.26
C CYS A 235 -5.15 4.58 -0.99
N HIS A 236 -5.54 4.14 -2.18
CA HIS A 236 -4.99 4.65 -3.45
C HIS A 236 -5.24 6.15 -3.61
N GLU A 237 -6.42 6.67 -3.28
CA GLU A 237 -6.71 8.11 -3.32
C GLU A 237 -5.78 8.91 -2.41
N GLN A 238 -5.52 8.41 -1.21
CA GLN A 238 -4.60 9.04 -0.27
C GLN A 238 -3.15 9.00 -0.79
N ILE A 239 -2.68 7.84 -1.25
CA ILE A 239 -1.34 7.68 -1.84
C ILE A 239 -1.18 8.59 -3.06
N MET A 240 -2.20 8.69 -3.93
CA MET A 240 -2.19 9.59 -5.08
C MET A 240 -2.11 11.06 -4.66
N LYS A 241 -2.75 11.45 -3.55
CA LYS A 241 -2.66 12.81 -3.01
C LYS A 241 -1.25 13.10 -2.50
N GLU A 242 -0.64 12.16 -1.78
CA GLU A 242 0.74 12.25 -1.30
C GLU A 242 1.73 12.35 -2.47
N ILE A 243 1.61 11.46 -3.46
CA ILE A 243 2.40 11.49 -4.69
C ILE A 243 2.21 12.80 -5.43
N LYS A 244 1.00 13.37 -5.54
CA LYS A 244 0.79 14.67 -6.20
C LYS A 244 1.54 15.80 -5.50
N ASN A 245 1.60 15.78 -4.18
CA ASN A 245 2.27 16.80 -3.37
C ASN A 245 3.79 16.65 -3.31
N SER A 246 4.35 15.45 -3.57
CA SER A 246 5.80 15.25 -3.58
C SER A 246 6.48 15.96 -4.76
N SER A 247 7.77 16.26 -4.65
CA SER A 247 8.53 16.81 -5.79
C SER A 247 8.89 15.73 -6.81
N PHE A 248 9.23 14.54 -6.33
CA PHE A 248 9.76 13.43 -7.12
C PHE A 248 9.09 12.11 -6.74
N LEU A 249 9.22 11.12 -7.62
CA LEU A 249 8.68 9.78 -7.50
C LEU A 249 9.71 8.77 -7.99
N ALA A 250 9.84 7.66 -7.29
CA ALA A 250 10.54 6.47 -7.75
C ALA A 250 9.61 5.26 -7.72
N ILE A 251 9.79 4.35 -8.69
CA ILE A 251 9.11 3.07 -8.73
C ILE A 251 10.08 1.95 -8.37
N MET A 252 9.60 1.01 -7.57
CA MET A 252 10.29 -0.22 -7.24
C MET A 252 9.37 -1.37 -7.64
N ALA A 253 9.86 -2.30 -8.44
CA ALA A 253 9.14 -3.54 -8.71
C ALA A 253 10.03 -4.76 -8.52
N ASP A 254 9.46 -5.80 -7.93
CA ASP A 254 10.18 -7.05 -7.70
C ASP A 254 9.28 -8.24 -8.00
N GLU A 255 9.88 -9.30 -8.54
CA GLU A 255 9.19 -10.55 -8.82
C GLU A 255 9.15 -11.39 -7.54
N MET A 256 8.00 -11.95 -7.26
CA MET A 256 7.81 -12.80 -6.10
C MET A 256 7.03 -14.05 -6.43
N MET A 257 7.37 -15.14 -5.76
CA MET A 257 6.70 -16.42 -5.94
C MET A 257 5.77 -16.68 -4.76
N ASP A 258 4.51 -16.96 -5.04
CA ASP A 258 3.53 -17.37 -4.04
C ASP A 258 3.80 -18.80 -3.53
N VAL A 259 3.02 -19.23 -2.53
CA VAL A 259 3.11 -20.59 -1.96
C VAL A 259 2.74 -21.68 -2.98
N ALA A 260 2.02 -21.33 -4.06
CA ALA A 260 1.66 -22.20 -5.17
C ALA A 260 2.67 -22.15 -6.34
N ALA A 261 3.83 -21.49 -6.15
CA ALA A 261 4.86 -21.27 -7.15
C ALA A 261 4.36 -20.52 -8.41
N LYS A 262 3.39 -19.61 -8.26
CA LYS A 262 3.06 -18.60 -9.26
C LYS A 262 3.83 -17.32 -8.98
N SER A 263 4.25 -16.68 -10.05
CA SER A 263 4.95 -15.40 -10.00
C SER A 263 3.95 -14.24 -9.97
N HIS A 264 4.20 -13.29 -9.06
CA HIS A 264 3.51 -12.01 -8.94
C HIS A 264 4.56 -10.90 -8.92
N MET A 265 4.31 -9.80 -9.62
CA MET A 265 5.18 -8.62 -9.55
C MET A 265 4.62 -7.62 -8.54
N VAL A 266 5.39 -7.29 -7.51
CA VAL A 266 5.00 -6.31 -6.49
C VAL A 266 5.39 -4.92 -6.95
N VAL A 267 4.48 -3.94 -6.86
CA VAL A 267 4.81 -2.53 -7.12
C VAL A 267 4.77 -1.72 -5.84
N VAL A 268 5.85 -0.97 -5.61
CA VAL A 268 6.01 -0.03 -4.50
C VAL A 268 6.46 1.31 -5.05
N PHE A 269 5.87 2.39 -4.52
CA PHE A 269 6.30 3.75 -4.81
C PHE A 269 7.11 4.32 -3.65
N ARG A 270 8.21 4.99 -3.98
CA ARG A 270 9.02 5.74 -3.02
C ARG A 270 8.99 7.23 -3.35
N TYR A 271 8.73 8.06 -2.34
CA TYR A 271 8.69 9.51 -2.46
C TYR A 271 8.86 10.16 -1.09
N VAL A 272 9.06 11.49 -1.05
CA VAL A 272 9.17 12.24 0.20
C VAL A 272 7.80 12.76 0.64
N HIS A 273 7.41 12.46 1.88
CA HIS A 273 6.23 12.99 2.56
C HIS A 273 6.65 13.55 3.93
N ASP A 274 6.26 14.78 4.25
CA ASP A 274 6.60 15.48 5.50
C ASP A 274 8.11 15.47 5.86
N GLY A 275 8.97 15.47 4.83
CA GLY A 275 10.43 15.49 5.00
C GLY A 275 11.09 14.14 5.25
N GLU A 276 10.32 13.04 5.19
CA GLU A 276 10.80 11.67 5.29
C GLU A 276 10.54 10.90 3.98
N PRO A 277 11.43 9.97 3.58
CA PRO A 277 11.10 9.02 2.53
C PRO A 277 10.03 8.05 3.04
N VAL A 278 8.98 7.86 2.24
CA VAL A 278 7.95 6.84 2.46
C VAL A 278 7.94 5.87 1.29
N GLU A 279 7.76 4.60 1.61
CA GLU A 279 7.60 3.50 0.66
C GLU A 279 6.17 2.98 0.79
N ARG A 280 5.35 3.17 -0.25
CA ARG A 280 3.95 2.76 -0.28
C ARG A 280 3.74 1.59 -1.21
N PHE A 281 3.20 0.50 -0.68
CA PHE A 281 2.71 -0.59 -1.51
C PHE A 281 1.55 -0.09 -2.38
N TRP A 282 1.54 -0.46 -3.66
CA TRP A 282 0.49 -0.06 -4.59
C TRP A 282 -0.42 -1.23 -4.96
N ASN A 283 0.12 -2.24 -5.65
CA ASN A 283 -0.59 -3.45 -6.04
C ASN A 283 0.37 -4.59 -6.42
N TYR A 284 -0.21 -5.77 -6.63
CA TYR A 284 0.41 -6.82 -7.42
C TYR A 284 0.10 -6.61 -8.90
N LEU A 285 0.99 -7.06 -9.77
CA LEU A 285 0.85 -7.08 -11.21
C LEU A 285 1.17 -8.47 -11.72
N ASN A 286 0.32 -8.97 -12.62
CA ASN A 286 0.49 -10.23 -13.32
C ASN A 286 0.68 -9.98 -14.82
N PRO A 287 1.91 -9.77 -15.28
CA PRO A 287 2.15 -9.60 -16.71
C PRO A 287 1.78 -10.89 -17.46
N VAL A 288 1.19 -10.74 -18.65
CA VAL A 288 0.72 -11.88 -19.46
C VAL A 288 1.91 -12.76 -19.89
N ARG A 289 3.09 -12.15 -20.07
CA ARG A 289 4.35 -12.81 -20.40
C ARG A 289 5.48 -12.24 -19.57
N CYS A 290 6.53 -13.03 -19.36
CA CYS A 290 7.75 -12.61 -18.66
C CYS A 290 8.79 -11.97 -19.61
N ASP A 291 8.35 -11.28 -20.66
CA ASP A 291 9.22 -10.52 -21.56
C ASP A 291 9.22 -9.03 -21.19
N ALA A 292 10.26 -8.32 -21.63
CA ALA A 292 10.46 -6.93 -21.24
C ALA A 292 9.31 -6.02 -21.72
N GLU A 293 8.70 -6.34 -22.87
CA GLU A 293 7.59 -5.59 -23.44
C GLU A 293 6.35 -5.72 -22.55
N SER A 294 5.87 -6.94 -22.27
CA SER A 294 4.67 -7.16 -21.45
C SER A 294 4.84 -6.62 -20.03
N ILE A 295 6.02 -6.78 -19.42
CA ILE A 295 6.31 -6.22 -18.10
C ILE A 295 6.28 -4.69 -18.15
N SER A 296 6.94 -4.07 -19.15
CA SER A 296 6.96 -2.62 -19.27
C SER A 296 5.58 -2.01 -19.51
N GLU A 297 4.76 -2.63 -20.36
CA GLU A 297 3.37 -2.20 -20.60
C GLU A 297 2.57 -2.23 -19.31
N THR A 298 2.67 -3.34 -18.56
CA THR A 298 1.95 -3.52 -17.30
C THR A 298 2.36 -2.46 -16.27
N ILE A 299 3.66 -2.19 -16.13
CA ILE A 299 4.18 -1.13 -15.26
C ILE A 299 3.70 0.26 -15.71
N LEU A 300 3.70 0.53 -17.02
CA LEU A 300 3.25 1.81 -17.58
C LEU A 300 1.77 2.05 -17.34
N THR A 301 0.91 1.02 -17.31
CA THR A 301 -0.51 1.20 -16.97
C THR A 301 -0.71 1.79 -15.57
N VAL A 302 0.23 1.53 -14.65
CA VAL A 302 0.21 2.06 -13.28
C VAL A 302 0.85 3.45 -13.22
N ILE A 303 1.98 3.66 -13.90
CA ILE A 303 2.72 4.93 -13.85
C ILE A 303 1.97 6.04 -14.59
N ASP A 304 1.44 5.76 -15.77
CA ASP A 304 0.88 6.76 -16.67
C ASP A 304 -0.18 7.66 -16.00
N PRO A 305 -1.20 7.13 -15.29
CA PRO A 305 -2.21 7.95 -14.62
C PRO A 305 -1.65 8.81 -13.48
N LEU A 306 -0.54 8.39 -12.87
CA LEU A 306 0.07 9.07 -11.72
C LEU A 306 0.93 10.25 -12.13
N VAL A 307 1.63 10.15 -13.26
CA VAL A 307 2.61 11.17 -13.72
C VAL A 307 2.21 11.89 -15.01
N GLN A 308 1.00 11.68 -15.53
CA GLN A 308 0.52 12.27 -16.80
C GLN A 308 0.74 13.79 -16.88
N ASN A 309 0.50 14.51 -15.77
CA ASN A 309 0.63 15.97 -15.72
C ASN A 309 2.07 16.46 -15.44
N SER A 310 2.97 15.56 -15.04
CA SER A 310 4.33 15.90 -14.61
C SER A 310 5.30 14.75 -14.91
N PRO A 311 5.66 14.52 -16.18
CA PRO A 311 6.47 13.37 -16.58
C PRO A 311 7.89 13.40 -15.97
N ASN A 312 8.42 14.59 -15.68
CA ASN A 312 9.75 14.77 -15.09
C ASN A 312 9.82 14.41 -13.60
N LYS A 313 8.68 14.03 -13.01
CA LYS A 313 8.58 13.64 -11.60
C LYS A 313 9.17 12.26 -11.33
N LEU A 314 9.08 11.35 -12.30
CA LEU A 314 9.65 10.01 -12.18
C LEU A 314 11.16 10.08 -12.41
N ILE A 315 11.94 9.89 -11.34
CA ILE A 315 13.40 10.08 -11.36
C ILE A 315 14.20 8.78 -11.19
N ALA A 316 13.54 7.71 -10.74
CA ALA A 316 14.20 6.43 -10.55
C ALA A 316 13.25 5.25 -10.76
N GLN A 317 13.82 4.15 -11.23
CA GLN A 317 13.19 2.85 -11.38
C GLN A 317 14.14 1.79 -10.80
N SER A 318 13.64 0.89 -9.96
CA SER A 318 14.45 -0.14 -9.32
C SER A 318 13.84 -1.52 -9.50
N TYR A 319 14.64 -2.44 -10.02
CA TYR A 319 14.27 -3.84 -10.29
C TYR A 319 15.38 -4.79 -9.86
N ASP A 320 15.08 -6.08 -9.91
CA ASP A 320 16.07 -7.14 -9.76
C ASP A 320 17.12 -7.13 -10.89
N GLY A 321 18.09 -8.03 -10.77
CA GLY A 321 19.20 -8.16 -11.71
C GLY A 321 18.90 -9.00 -12.95
N ALA A 322 17.64 -9.41 -13.19
CA ALA A 322 17.32 -10.26 -14.32
C ALA A 322 17.64 -9.56 -15.64
N ALA A 323 18.13 -10.31 -16.64
CA ALA A 323 18.50 -9.74 -17.94
C ALA A 323 17.32 -9.04 -18.63
N VAL A 324 16.10 -9.55 -18.42
CA VAL A 324 14.85 -8.95 -18.93
C VAL A 324 14.60 -7.56 -18.32
N MET A 325 14.96 -7.35 -17.04
CA MET A 325 14.81 -6.07 -16.36
C MET A 325 15.95 -5.11 -16.69
N THR A 326 17.19 -5.62 -16.75
CA THR A 326 18.42 -4.83 -16.72
C THR A 326 19.07 -4.56 -18.07
N ASN A 327 18.61 -5.14 -19.17
CA ASN A 327 19.21 -4.87 -20.47
C ASN A 327 19.02 -3.39 -20.87
N GLN A 328 20.13 -2.70 -21.20
CA GLN A 328 20.15 -1.26 -21.51
C GLN A 328 19.47 -0.87 -22.83
N HIS A 329 19.22 -1.84 -23.73
CA HIS A 329 18.62 -1.60 -25.04
C HIS A 329 17.21 -2.14 -25.15
N THR A 330 16.98 -3.35 -24.63
CA THR A 330 15.72 -4.09 -24.81
C THR A 330 15.05 -4.46 -23.50
N GLY A 331 15.68 -4.17 -22.36
CA GLY A 331 15.13 -4.50 -21.05
C GLY A 331 14.06 -3.51 -20.60
N VAL A 332 13.33 -3.87 -19.54
CA VAL A 332 12.29 -3.03 -18.93
C VAL A 332 12.85 -1.64 -18.59
N GLN A 333 14.08 -1.57 -18.08
CA GLN A 333 14.70 -0.28 -17.78
C GLN A 333 14.81 0.66 -18.99
N ALA A 334 15.13 0.11 -20.16
CA ALA A 334 15.33 0.86 -21.39
C ALA A 334 13.98 1.36 -21.96
N LEU A 335 12.95 0.50 -21.90
CA LEU A 335 11.61 0.81 -22.37
C LEU A 335 10.95 1.91 -21.54
N ILE A 336 11.08 1.84 -20.21
CA ILE A 336 10.56 2.89 -19.32
C ILE A 336 11.34 4.19 -19.51
N ARG A 337 12.67 4.12 -19.62
CA ARG A 337 13.52 5.30 -19.84
C ARG A 337 13.27 5.97 -21.19
N LYS A 338 12.85 5.22 -22.21
CA LYS A 338 12.44 5.76 -23.52
C LYS A 338 11.23 6.70 -23.40
N LYS A 339 10.29 6.42 -22.49
CA LYS A 339 9.11 7.25 -22.23
C LYS A 339 9.36 8.32 -21.16
N TYR A 340 10.13 7.98 -20.14
CA TYR A 340 10.49 8.85 -19.02
C TYR A 340 12.02 8.97 -18.92
N PRO A 341 12.64 9.94 -19.62
CA PRO A 341 14.10 10.05 -19.73
C PRO A 341 14.84 10.19 -18.40
N PHE A 342 14.18 10.75 -17.39
CA PHE A 342 14.73 10.98 -16.05
C PHE A 342 14.56 9.79 -15.11
N ALA A 343 13.83 8.74 -15.49
CA ALA A 343 13.66 7.54 -14.68
C ALA A 343 14.93 6.67 -14.74
N HIS A 344 15.94 7.01 -13.94
CA HIS A 344 17.21 6.29 -13.94
C HIS A 344 17.09 4.93 -13.26
N TYR A 345 17.72 3.92 -13.86
CA TYR A 345 17.69 2.57 -13.31
C TYR A 345 18.66 2.43 -12.14
N VAL A 346 18.17 1.86 -11.04
CA VAL A 346 18.97 1.46 -9.89
C VAL A 346 18.80 -0.04 -9.73
N HIS A 347 19.93 -0.75 -9.72
CA HIS A 347 19.93 -2.19 -9.48
C HIS A 347 19.82 -2.47 -7.99
N CYS A 348 18.86 -3.30 -7.59
CA CYS A 348 18.61 -3.69 -6.21
C CYS A 348 19.90 -4.11 -5.45
N TYR A 349 20.27 -3.38 -4.40
CA TYR A 349 21.48 -3.65 -3.61
C TYR A 349 21.42 -4.98 -2.83
N ALA A 350 20.24 -5.39 -2.38
CA ALA A 350 20.07 -6.70 -1.75
C ALA A 350 20.31 -7.85 -2.76
N HIS A 351 19.82 -7.70 -3.99
CA HIS A 351 20.07 -8.64 -5.08
C HIS A 351 21.55 -8.62 -5.52
N GLN A 352 22.18 -7.45 -5.53
CA GLN A 352 23.62 -7.33 -5.78
C GLN A 352 24.44 -8.11 -4.75
N LEU A 353 24.15 -7.95 -3.45
CA LEU A 353 24.81 -8.69 -2.39
C LEU A 353 24.62 -10.20 -2.55
N ASN A 354 23.38 -10.63 -2.80
CA ASN A 354 23.08 -12.04 -3.07
C ASN A 354 23.86 -12.56 -4.29
N SER A 355 23.97 -11.77 -5.35
CA SER A 355 24.72 -12.12 -6.56
C SER A 355 26.22 -12.23 -6.31
N ILE A 356 26.80 -11.36 -5.47
CA ILE A 356 28.21 -11.42 -5.04
C ILE A 356 28.48 -12.75 -4.36
N MET A 357 27.62 -13.10 -3.38
CA MET A 357 27.78 -14.34 -2.62
C MET A 357 27.57 -15.58 -3.49
N SER A 358 26.59 -15.57 -4.40
CA SER A 358 26.37 -16.66 -5.36
C SER A 358 27.56 -16.85 -6.31
N LYS A 359 28.18 -15.76 -6.77
CA LYS A 359 29.40 -15.82 -7.59
C LYS A 359 30.59 -16.36 -6.81
N ALA A 360 30.76 -15.92 -5.56
CA ALA A 360 31.81 -16.42 -4.67
C ALA A 360 31.64 -17.93 -4.38
N ALA A 361 30.41 -18.38 -4.12
CA ALA A 361 30.10 -19.79 -3.89
C ALA A 361 30.28 -20.68 -5.12
N SER A 362 30.10 -20.12 -6.32
CA SER A 362 30.23 -20.85 -7.57
C SER A 362 31.68 -21.01 -8.04
N LYS A 363 32.64 -20.30 -7.43
CA LYS A 363 34.04 -20.25 -7.86
C LYS A 363 34.76 -21.58 -7.75
N ASN A 364 34.58 -22.30 -6.64
CA ASN A 364 35.24 -23.59 -6.37
C ASN A 364 34.22 -24.73 -6.30
N LYS A 365 34.57 -25.89 -6.88
CA LYS A 365 33.77 -27.13 -6.80
C LYS A 365 33.50 -27.54 -5.36
N GLN A 366 34.50 -27.44 -4.47
CA GLN A 366 34.36 -27.79 -3.05
C GLN A 366 33.28 -26.95 -2.35
N ILE A 367 33.22 -25.65 -2.67
CA ILE A 367 32.25 -24.73 -2.09
C ILE A 367 30.84 -25.01 -2.61
N ARG A 368 30.68 -25.32 -3.90
CA ARG A 368 29.39 -25.71 -4.46
C ARG A 368 28.85 -26.98 -3.80
N VAL A 369 29.73 -27.97 -3.59
CA VAL A 369 29.39 -29.22 -2.88
C VAL A 369 29.03 -28.92 -1.42
N PHE A 370 29.79 -28.07 -0.73
CA PHE A 370 29.49 -27.63 0.64
C PHE A 370 28.09 -27.02 0.75
N PHE A 371 27.72 -26.08 -0.12
CA PHE A 371 26.38 -25.48 -0.09
C PHE A 371 25.27 -26.45 -0.49
N GLY A 372 25.54 -27.40 -1.38
CA GLY A 372 24.60 -28.49 -1.69
C GLY A 372 24.29 -29.32 -0.44
N HIS A 373 25.34 -29.83 0.22
CA HIS A 373 25.20 -30.60 1.46
C HIS A 373 24.55 -29.79 2.59
N LEU A 374 24.84 -28.50 2.69
CA LEU A 374 24.23 -27.63 3.69
C LEU A 374 22.70 -27.52 3.50
N GLN A 375 22.20 -27.52 2.26
CA GLN A 375 20.75 -27.49 1.95
C GLN A 375 20.07 -28.84 2.17
N ASP A 376 20.81 -29.95 2.07
CA ASP A 376 20.28 -31.29 2.32
C ASP A 376 19.85 -31.46 3.79
N ILE A 377 20.55 -30.83 4.74
CA ILE A 377 20.25 -30.89 6.17
C ILE A 377 18.82 -30.38 6.49
N PRO A 378 18.44 -29.12 6.22
CA PRO A 378 17.09 -28.65 6.50
C PRO A 378 16.04 -29.38 5.66
N SER A 379 16.36 -29.74 4.41
CA SER A 379 15.45 -30.49 3.52
C SER A 379 15.15 -31.89 4.07
N PHE A 380 16.12 -32.53 4.71
CA PHE A 380 15.93 -33.81 5.39
C PHE A 380 14.89 -33.69 6.49
N PHE A 381 14.99 -32.73 7.40
CA PHE A 381 14.02 -32.60 8.48
C PHE A 381 12.63 -32.17 8.01
N ASN A 382 12.54 -31.18 7.11
CA ASN A 382 11.27 -30.57 6.70
C ASN A 382 10.30 -31.53 6.01
N ASN A 383 10.81 -32.61 5.41
CA ASN A 383 9.99 -33.61 4.72
C ASN A 383 9.33 -34.63 5.66
N SER A 384 9.56 -34.59 6.99
CA SER A 384 8.87 -35.49 7.94
C SER A 384 8.65 -34.87 9.32
N PRO A 385 7.40 -34.76 9.79
CA PRO A 385 7.08 -34.34 11.16
C PRO A 385 7.76 -35.20 12.24
N GLN A 386 7.93 -36.50 11.99
CA GLN A 386 8.58 -37.42 12.95
C GLN A 386 10.06 -37.10 13.13
N ARG A 387 10.76 -36.71 12.06
CA ARG A 387 12.18 -36.29 12.14
C ARG A 387 12.34 -34.95 12.86
N ILE A 388 11.37 -34.06 12.69
CA ILE A 388 11.31 -32.76 13.36
C ILE A 388 11.12 -32.93 14.89
N GLU A 389 10.40 -33.96 15.33
CA GLU A 389 10.24 -34.30 16.75
C GLU A 389 11.55 -34.80 17.38
N VAL A 390 12.30 -35.64 16.67
CA VAL A 390 13.64 -36.09 17.12
C VAL A 390 14.61 -34.91 17.19
N LEU A 391 14.56 -34.01 16.21
CA LEU A 391 15.34 -32.77 16.22
C LEU A 391 15.01 -31.89 17.43
N ASP A 392 13.73 -31.73 17.79
CA ASP A 392 13.33 -30.98 18.99
C ASP A 392 13.83 -31.61 20.28
N LYS A 393 13.77 -32.94 20.36
CA LYS A 393 14.17 -33.69 21.53
C LYS A 393 15.66 -33.51 21.83
N ILE A 394 16.50 -33.55 20.79
CA ILE A 394 17.97 -33.59 20.92
C ILE A 394 18.58 -32.20 20.77
N VAL A 395 18.32 -31.53 19.64
CA VAL A 395 18.95 -30.25 19.30
C VAL A 395 18.24 -29.06 19.96
N LYS A 396 16.93 -29.20 20.26
CA LYS A 396 16.08 -28.16 20.88
C LYS A 396 16.05 -26.83 20.13
N ARG A 397 16.53 -26.80 18.89
CA ARG A 397 16.56 -25.62 18.03
C ARG A 397 16.17 -26.01 16.62
N ARG A 398 15.28 -25.21 16.04
CA ARG A 398 14.84 -25.38 14.66
C ARG A 398 15.91 -24.89 13.70
N ILE A 399 16.16 -25.66 12.65
CA ILE A 399 17.03 -25.27 11.54
C ILE A 399 16.19 -24.37 10.61
N PRO A 400 16.61 -23.12 10.34
CA PRO A 400 15.92 -22.26 9.39
C PRO A 400 15.86 -22.90 8.00
N GLN A 401 14.75 -22.72 7.29
CA GLN A 401 14.64 -23.16 5.92
C GLN A 401 15.43 -22.21 5.00
N GLY A 402 16.33 -22.76 4.19
CA GLY A 402 16.94 -22.04 3.08
C GLY A 402 15.97 -21.89 1.92
N THR A 403 15.89 -20.71 1.31
CA THR A 403 15.46 -20.58 -0.08
C THR A 403 16.71 -20.57 -0.96
N SER A 404 16.61 -21.09 -2.18
CA SER A 404 17.75 -21.15 -3.12
C SER A 404 18.31 -19.77 -3.50
N THR A 405 17.59 -18.70 -3.22
CA THR A 405 17.85 -17.34 -3.74
C THR A 405 18.29 -16.30 -2.70
N SER A 406 18.25 -16.60 -1.39
CA SER A 406 18.56 -15.60 -0.35
C SER A 406 19.57 -16.09 0.68
N TRP A 407 20.70 -15.39 0.75
CA TRP A 407 21.83 -15.70 1.63
C TRP A 407 21.54 -15.47 3.13
N ASN A 408 20.56 -14.62 3.45
CA ASN A 408 20.09 -14.37 4.82
C ASN A 408 19.51 -15.65 5.48
N PHE A 409 19.03 -16.63 4.71
CA PHE A 409 18.57 -17.90 5.28
C PHE A 409 19.71 -18.91 5.46
N ASN A 410 20.74 -18.84 4.60
CA ASN A 410 21.90 -19.72 4.68
C ASN A 410 22.76 -19.41 5.91
N ILE A 411 22.87 -18.15 6.34
CA ILE A 411 23.56 -17.81 7.59
C ILE A 411 22.91 -18.49 8.81
N GLY A 412 21.58 -18.50 8.88
CA GLY A 412 20.86 -19.16 9.96
C GLY A 412 21.18 -20.65 10.02
N THR A 413 21.20 -21.31 8.87
CA THR A 413 21.58 -22.73 8.75
C THR A 413 23.05 -22.95 9.12
N ILE A 414 23.97 -22.14 8.63
CA ILE A 414 25.42 -22.24 8.93
C ILE A 414 25.66 -22.12 10.44
N ASN A 415 25.09 -21.10 11.08
CA ASN A 415 25.28 -20.87 12.51
C ASN A 415 24.68 -22.00 13.35
N VAL A 416 23.48 -22.47 13.01
CA VAL A 416 22.86 -23.60 13.74
C VAL A 416 23.66 -24.89 13.56
N VAL A 417 24.12 -25.19 12.33
CA VAL A 417 24.92 -26.40 12.06
C VAL A 417 26.29 -26.32 12.75
N TYR A 418 26.90 -25.14 12.80
CA TYR A 418 28.19 -24.93 13.46
C TYR A 418 28.10 -24.96 15.00
N GLU A 419 27.07 -24.35 15.60
CA GLU A 419 26.84 -24.34 17.06
C GLU A 419 26.41 -25.71 17.58
N HIS A 420 25.51 -26.40 16.86
CA HIS A 420 24.87 -27.63 17.31
C HIS A 420 25.37 -28.89 16.57
N LYS A 421 26.56 -28.84 15.97
CA LYS A 421 27.16 -29.94 15.19
C LYS A 421 27.08 -31.30 15.93
N ASN A 422 27.55 -31.35 17.17
CA ASN A 422 27.62 -32.61 17.94
C ASN A 422 26.22 -33.15 18.23
N SER A 423 25.28 -32.27 18.61
CA SER A 423 23.88 -32.65 18.81
C SER A 423 23.18 -33.09 17.52
N LEU A 424 23.58 -32.53 16.36
CA LEU A 424 23.10 -33.00 15.06
C LEU A 424 23.64 -34.38 14.70
N ILE A 425 24.88 -34.69 15.06
CA ILE A 425 25.45 -36.04 14.88
C ILE A 425 24.67 -37.05 15.75
N GLU A 426 24.48 -36.77 17.04
CA GLU A 426 23.64 -37.61 17.92
C GLU A 426 22.21 -37.74 17.40
N CYS A 427 21.66 -36.66 16.82
CA CYS A 427 20.34 -36.70 16.20
C CYS A 427 20.28 -37.63 14.99
N MET A 428 21.34 -37.71 14.18
CA MET A 428 21.39 -38.66 13.06
C MET A 428 21.51 -40.11 13.56
N ASP A 429 22.27 -40.34 14.62
CA ASP A 429 22.40 -41.66 15.25
C ASP A 429 21.04 -42.16 15.76
N GLU A 430 20.29 -41.32 16.49
CA GLU A 430 18.95 -41.66 16.97
C GLU A 430 17.96 -41.92 15.81
N ILE A 431 18.08 -41.19 14.70
CA ILE A 431 17.24 -41.41 13.51
C ILE A 431 17.59 -42.74 12.83
N GLU A 432 18.86 -43.13 12.79
CA GLU A 432 19.29 -44.43 12.27
C GLU A 432 18.73 -45.59 13.13
N ASP A 433 18.67 -45.40 14.45
CA ASP A 433 18.18 -46.41 15.38
C ASP A 433 16.65 -46.52 15.42
N GLN A 434 15.93 -45.39 15.34
CA GLN A 434 14.46 -45.37 15.43
C GLN A 434 13.72 -45.73 14.13
N PHE A 435 14.28 -45.40 12.97
CA PHE A 435 13.58 -45.56 11.69
C PHE A 435 14.02 -46.84 10.97
N THR A 436 13.05 -47.57 10.39
CA THR A 436 13.31 -48.82 9.64
C THR A 436 13.44 -48.61 8.13
N ASN A 437 13.20 -47.38 7.64
CA ASN A 437 13.23 -47.08 6.22
C ASN A 437 14.68 -46.90 5.73
N SER A 438 15.12 -47.78 4.83
CA SER A 438 16.48 -47.81 4.30
C SER A 438 16.92 -46.51 3.64
N THR A 439 16.01 -45.74 3.03
CA THR A 439 16.34 -44.45 2.40
C THR A 439 16.53 -43.32 3.41
N VAL A 440 15.84 -43.38 4.56
CA VAL A 440 15.98 -42.40 5.64
C VAL A 440 17.26 -42.66 6.40
N CYS A 441 17.55 -43.92 6.73
CA CYS A 441 18.80 -44.31 7.41
C CYS A 441 20.03 -44.01 6.55
N SER A 442 19.99 -44.27 5.24
CA SER A 442 21.12 -43.95 4.35
C SER A 442 21.34 -42.45 4.20
N ALA A 443 20.27 -41.65 4.14
CA ALA A 443 20.36 -40.20 4.12
C ALA A 443 20.89 -39.62 5.45
N ALA A 444 20.44 -40.15 6.60
CA ALA A 444 20.98 -39.78 7.91
C ALA A 444 22.47 -40.10 8.04
N ALA A 445 22.89 -41.30 7.60
CA ALA A 445 24.29 -41.72 7.57
C ALA A 445 25.15 -40.83 6.65
N SER A 446 24.60 -40.42 5.51
CA SER A 446 25.25 -39.48 4.60
C SER A 446 25.46 -38.10 5.24
N ILE A 447 24.43 -37.57 5.91
CA ILE A 447 24.52 -36.29 6.63
C ILE A 447 25.55 -36.39 7.77
N ARG A 448 25.53 -37.48 8.55
CA ARG A 448 26.50 -37.73 9.62
C ARG A 448 27.93 -37.80 9.07
N SER A 449 28.14 -38.51 7.95
CA SER A 449 29.44 -38.56 7.27
C SER A 449 29.89 -37.18 6.81
N THR A 450 28.97 -36.35 6.34
CA THR A 450 29.25 -34.99 5.87
C THR A 450 29.62 -34.05 7.02
N LEU A 451 28.95 -34.15 8.16
CA LEU A 451 29.30 -33.36 9.36
C LEU A 451 30.70 -33.73 9.90
N ASN A 452 31.15 -34.96 9.68
CA ASN A 452 32.49 -35.42 10.06
C ASN A 452 33.57 -35.17 9.00
N ASP A 453 33.21 -34.76 7.78
CA ASP A 453 34.17 -34.50 6.71
C ASP A 453 35.05 -33.27 7.04
N PRO A 454 36.40 -33.39 7.03
CA PRO A 454 37.28 -32.28 7.35
C PRO A 454 37.15 -31.11 6.36
N ILE A 455 36.83 -31.38 5.09
CA ILE A 455 36.65 -30.33 4.06
C ILE A 455 35.37 -29.54 4.35
N PHE A 456 34.27 -30.24 4.65
CA PHE A 456 33.02 -29.62 5.07
C PHE A 456 33.22 -28.76 6.34
N ASN A 457 33.94 -29.27 7.34
CA ASN A 457 34.20 -28.54 8.59
C ASN A 457 35.06 -27.28 8.39
N PHE A 458 36.03 -27.33 7.48
CA PHE A 458 36.79 -26.14 7.09
C PHE A 458 35.88 -25.06 6.50
N TRP A 459 35.06 -25.40 5.50
CA TRP A 459 34.16 -24.43 4.86
C TRP A 459 33.06 -23.95 5.80
N LEU A 460 32.56 -24.82 6.69
CA LEU A 460 31.60 -24.44 7.73
C LEU A 460 32.17 -23.38 8.67
N THR A 461 33.40 -23.58 9.15
CA THR A 461 34.09 -22.63 10.03
C THR A 461 34.41 -21.33 9.30
N PHE A 462 34.89 -21.41 8.05
CA PHE A 462 35.17 -20.24 7.23
C PHE A 462 33.91 -19.38 7.00
N PHE A 463 32.80 -19.99 6.55
CA PHE A 463 31.57 -19.26 6.31
C PHE A 463 30.89 -18.80 7.59
N HIS A 464 31.07 -19.48 8.72
CA HIS A 464 30.62 -18.98 10.02
C HIS A 464 31.26 -17.62 10.38
N HIS A 465 32.51 -17.38 9.96
CA HIS A 465 33.18 -16.08 10.16
C HIS A 465 32.79 -15.03 9.10
N VAL A 466 32.53 -15.43 7.85
CA VAL A 466 32.17 -14.50 6.76
C VAL A 466 30.72 -14.04 6.87
N MET A 467 29.78 -14.94 7.16
CA MET A 467 28.34 -14.69 7.06
C MET A 467 27.82 -13.58 7.99
N PRO A 468 28.27 -13.43 9.25
CA PRO A 468 27.84 -12.33 10.10
C PRO A 468 28.10 -10.95 9.48
N HIS A 469 29.21 -10.77 8.77
CA HIS A 469 29.51 -9.52 8.08
C HIS A 469 28.58 -9.28 6.88
N VAL A 470 28.22 -10.34 6.16
CA VAL A 470 27.24 -10.29 5.07
C VAL A 470 25.85 -9.92 5.62
N ASP A 471 25.45 -10.47 6.76
CA ASP A 471 24.17 -10.19 7.40
C ASP A 471 24.10 -8.74 7.93
N ILE A 472 25.17 -8.23 8.55
CA ILE A 472 25.25 -6.82 8.94
C ILE A 472 25.05 -5.91 7.73
N LEU A 473 25.77 -6.16 6.64
CA LEU A 473 25.63 -5.37 5.41
C LEU A 473 24.22 -5.51 4.82
N SER A 474 23.68 -6.73 4.74
CA SER A 474 22.32 -7.00 4.26
C SER A 474 21.27 -6.23 5.05
N ASN A 475 21.35 -6.25 6.38
CA ASN A 475 20.45 -5.54 7.27
C ASN A 475 20.58 -4.01 7.14
N GLN A 476 21.79 -3.48 6.93
CA GLN A 476 22.01 -2.06 6.66
C GLN A 476 21.41 -1.65 5.31
N LEU A 477 21.72 -2.38 4.24
CA LEU A 477 21.23 -2.13 2.87
C LEU A 477 19.71 -2.28 2.74
N GLN A 478 19.02 -2.90 3.70
CA GLN A 478 17.56 -3.05 3.72
C GLN A 478 16.84 -2.02 4.61
N GLN A 479 17.55 -1.03 5.17
CA GLN A 479 16.90 0.03 5.94
C GLN A 479 16.18 1.02 5.01
N ARG A 480 14.92 1.35 5.30
CA ARG A 480 14.10 2.29 4.49
C ARG A 480 14.76 3.66 4.31
N ASN A 481 15.41 4.12 5.37
CA ASN A 481 15.98 5.47 5.45
C ASN A 481 17.48 5.50 5.11
N ILE A 482 18.03 4.41 4.56
CA ILE A 482 19.44 4.39 4.19
C ILE A 482 19.69 5.41 3.08
N ASP A 483 20.68 6.26 3.30
CA ASP A 483 21.17 7.19 2.29
C ASP A 483 22.44 6.64 1.62
N PRO A 484 22.82 7.17 0.44
CA PRO A 484 24.01 6.67 -0.24
C PRO A 484 25.32 6.82 0.55
N ALA A 485 25.42 7.80 1.46
CA ALA A 485 26.62 7.99 2.28
C ALA A 485 26.77 6.82 3.26
N GLN A 486 25.68 6.48 3.94
CA GLN A 486 25.60 5.34 4.84
C GLN A 486 25.83 4.02 4.11
N VAL A 487 25.41 3.91 2.84
CA VAL A 487 25.74 2.73 2.02
C VAL A 487 27.25 2.65 1.78
N GLU A 488 27.91 3.74 1.38
CA GLU A 488 29.37 3.75 1.18
C GLU A 488 30.11 3.38 2.47
N ASP A 489 29.72 3.94 3.61
CA ASP A 489 30.27 3.61 4.92
C ASP A 489 30.07 2.13 5.25
N ALA A 490 28.88 1.58 4.99
CA ALA A 490 28.58 0.17 5.22
C ALA A 490 29.43 -0.76 4.34
N ILE A 491 29.63 -0.40 3.07
CA ILE A 491 30.46 -1.17 2.14
C ILE A 491 31.93 -1.10 2.54
N ASN A 492 32.45 0.07 2.87
CA ASN A 492 33.83 0.25 3.33
C ASN A 492 34.11 -0.57 4.60
N ASN A 493 33.17 -0.57 5.54
CA ASN A 493 33.24 -1.40 6.75
C ASN A 493 33.18 -2.89 6.42
N PHE A 494 32.31 -3.30 5.49
CA PHE A 494 32.23 -4.68 5.03
C PHE A 494 33.55 -5.14 4.38
N GLU A 495 34.13 -4.35 3.49
CA GLU A 495 35.43 -4.64 2.88
C GLU A 495 36.52 -4.81 3.93
N HIS A 496 36.60 -3.88 4.88
CA HIS A 496 37.57 -3.94 5.97
C HIS A 496 37.41 -5.22 6.81
N ASN A 497 36.17 -5.60 7.13
CA ASN A 497 35.89 -6.83 7.87
C ASN A 497 36.27 -8.09 7.08
N ILE A 498 36.00 -8.14 5.77
CA ILE A 498 36.42 -9.29 4.94
C ILE A 498 37.96 -9.36 4.83
N ILE A 499 38.66 -8.22 4.77
CA ILE A 499 40.13 -8.19 4.82
C ILE A 499 40.65 -8.72 6.17
N GLN A 500 39.97 -8.40 7.28
CA GLN A 500 40.31 -8.98 8.58
C GLN A 500 40.12 -10.50 8.59
N VAL A 501 39.05 -11.02 7.98
CA VAL A 501 38.86 -12.46 7.82
C VAL A 501 39.99 -13.07 6.97
N GLN A 502 40.39 -12.43 5.87
CA GLN A 502 41.54 -12.86 5.06
C GLN A 502 42.82 -13.00 5.90
N SER A 503 43.10 -12.01 6.76
CA SER A 503 44.27 -12.04 7.64
C SER A 503 44.20 -13.14 8.72
N SER A 504 43.00 -13.61 9.05
CA SER A 504 42.74 -14.61 10.09
C SER A 504 42.56 -16.03 9.57
N ILE A 505 42.71 -16.27 8.26
CA ILE A 505 42.50 -17.60 7.64
C ILE A 505 43.36 -18.69 8.31
N ASP A 506 44.60 -18.37 8.68
CA ASP A 506 45.48 -19.35 9.32
C ASP A 506 44.96 -19.79 10.71
N ASN A 507 44.22 -18.93 11.42
CA ASN A 507 43.55 -19.27 12.67
C ASN A 507 42.29 -20.12 12.40
N ILE A 508 41.52 -19.79 11.37
CA ILE A 508 40.33 -20.55 10.94
C ILE A 508 40.72 -21.99 10.57
N ILE A 509 41.85 -22.18 9.89
CA ILE A 509 42.37 -23.53 9.54
C ILE A 509 42.68 -24.34 10.79
N ARG A 510 43.26 -23.71 11.83
CA ARG A 510 43.56 -24.38 13.11
C ARG A 510 42.27 -24.78 13.81
N GLU A 511 41.32 -23.85 13.91
CA GLU A 511 40.04 -24.10 14.56
C GLU A 511 39.23 -25.23 13.90
N ALA A 512 39.21 -25.27 12.56
CA ALA A 512 38.56 -26.35 11.82
C ALA A 512 39.25 -27.71 12.04
N SER A 513 40.56 -27.71 12.28
CA SER A 513 41.33 -28.92 12.58
C SER A 513 41.00 -29.43 13.99
N ASP A 514 40.87 -28.55 14.98
CA ASP A 514 40.56 -28.89 16.38
C ASP A 514 39.11 -29.42 16.55
N ARG A 515 38.21 -29.04 15.64
CA ARG A 515 36.81 -29.53 15.60
C ARG A 515 36.62 -30.85 14.84
N SER A 516 37.70 -31.39 14.26
CA SER A 516 37.69 -32.73 13.70
C SER A 516 38.01 -33.71 14.84
N PRO A 517 37.25 -34.81 15.02
CA PRO A 517 37.49 -35.71 16.14
C PRO A 517 38.94 -36.21 16.17
N GLU A 518 39.66 -35.94 17.26
CA GLU A 518 41.00 -36.47 17.53
C GLU A 518 40.92 -38.00 17.64
N GLY A 519 41.69 -38.70 16.80
CA GLY A 519 42.18 -40.04 17.10
C GLY A 519 41.19 -41.21 16.92
N GLN A 520 40.83 -41.51 15.67
CA GLN A 520 40.89 -42.89 15.19
C GLN A 520 41.66 -42.88 13.88
N ASP A 521 42.86 -43.46 13.89
CA ASP A 521 43.48 -43.92 12.65
C ASP A 521 42.40 -44.67 11.85
N PRO A 522 42.26 -44.42 10.53
CA PRO A 522 41.35 -45.22 9.73
C PRO A 522 41.74 -46.69 9.94
N PRO A 523 40.80 -47.61 10.25
CA PRO A 523 41.15 -49.01 10.27
C PRO A 523 41.76 -49.31 8.90
N GLU A 524 43.01 -49.76 8.92
CA GLU A 524 43.78 -50.15 7.76
C GLU A 524 42.85 -50.98 6.87
N ASN A 525 42.37 -50.36 5.80
CA ASN A 525 41.21 -50.87 5.09
C ASN A 525 41.70 -52.13 4.36
N LYS A 526 41.44 -53.30 4.94
CA LYS A 526 41.41 -54.58 4.26
C LYS A 526 40.27 -54.56 3.24
N ARG A 527 40.40 -53.73 2.21
CA ARG A 527 39.64 -53.75 0.96
C ARG A 527 40.61 -53.59 -0.21
N LYS A 528 41.69 -54.37 -0.19
CA LYS A 528 42.57 -54.61 -1.35
C LYS A 528 42.03 -55.72 -2.27
N ARG A 529 40.70 -55.85 -2.41
CA ARG A 529 40.09 -56.97 -3.17
C ARG A 529 38.78 -56.67 -3.91
N SER A 530 38.40 -55.40 -4.07
CA SER A 530 37.20 -55.06 -4.84
C SER A 530 37.41 -53.96 -5.90
N TYR A 531 38.62 -53.40 -6.01
CA TYR A 531 38.95 -52.43 -7.05
C TYR A 531 39.58 -53.09 -8.29
N ASP A 532 40.34 -54.18 -8.13
CA ASP A 532 40.91 -54.93 -9.26
C ASP A 532 39.83 -55.50 -10.21
N SER A 533 38.64 -55.85 -9.70
CA SER A 533 37.56 -56.40 -10.55
C SER A 533 36.81 -55.35 -11.38
N MET A 534 36.88 -54.06 -11.02
CA MET A 534 36.23 -52.99 -11.77
C MET A 534 37.20 -52.34 -12.76
N GLU A 535 38.49 -52.28 -12.41
CA GLU A 535 39.57 -51.86 -13.32
C GLU A 535 39.79 -52.90 -14.44
N ASP A 536 39.66 -54.20 -14.16
CA ASP A 536 39.65 -55.25 -15.21
C ASP A 536 38.38 -55.22 -16.08
N ALA A 537 37.24 -54.75 -15.54
CA ALA A 537 36.01 -54.59 -16.31
C ALA A 537 36.03 -53.33 -17.19
N ILE A 538 36.64 -52.24 -16.71
CA ILE A 538 36.83 -50.99 -17.45
C ILE A 538 37.90 -51.18 -18.54
N ASN A 539 39.01 -51.86 -18.23
CA ASN A 539 40.04 -52.21 -19.22
C ASN A 539 39.51 -53.17 -20.29
N ASN A 540 38.63 -54.14 -19.95
CA ASN A 540 37.95 -54.98 -20.95
C ASN A 540 36.91 -54.22 -21.78
N PHE A 541 36.33 -53.14 -21.26
CA PHE A 541 35.43 -52.27 -22.02
C PHE A 541 36.20 -51.34 -22.96
N GLU A 542 37.35 -50.80 -22.54
CA GLU A 542 38.25 -50.00 -23.38
C GLU A 542 38.92 -50.84 -24.48
N HIS A 543 39.34 -52.09 -24.18
CA HIS A 543 39.95 -52.98 -25.18
C HIS A 543 38.97 -53.45 -26.26
N ASN A 544 37.67 -53.62 -25.91
CA ASN A 544 36.60 -53.90 -26.87
C ASN A 544 36.16 -52.65 -27.66
N SER A 545 36.33 -51.45 -27.10
CA SER A 545 36.05 -50.18 -27.78
C SER A 545 37.11 -49.85 -28.85
N ILE A 546 38.38 -50.23 -28.61
CA ILE A 546 39.50 -50.08 -29.57
C ILE A 546 39.33 -50.98 -30.80
N GLN A 547 38.70 -52.15 -30.67
CA GLN A 547 38.51 -53.12 -31.77
C GLN A 547 37.34 -52.74 -32.71
N VAL A 548 36.38 -51.97 -32.20
CA VAL A 548 35.30 -51.35 -33.01
C VAL A 548 35.80 -50.08 -33.68
N GLN A 549 36.63 -49.27 -33.02
CA GLN A 549 37.21 -48.06 -33.58
C GLN A 549 38.18 -48.35 -34.75
N SER A 550 39.01 -49.41 -34.66
CA SER A 550 39.89 -49.84 -35.77
C SER A 550 39.14 -50.35 -37.01
N SER A 551 37.87 -50.73 -36.85
CA SER A 551 37.00 -51.17 -37.95
C SER A 551 36.28 -49.97 -38.60
N ILE A 552 36.06 -48.89 -37.86
CA ILE A 552 35.49 -47.63 -38.34
C ILE A 552 36.56 -46.77 -39.02
N ASP A 553 37.79 -46.74 -38.48
CA ASP A 553 38.91 -45.99 -39.05
C ASP A 553 39.39 -46.57 -40.40
N ASN A 554 39.26 -47.89 -40.61
CA ASN A 554 39.51 -48.54 -41.90
C ASN A 554 38.45 -48.24 -42.97
N ILE A 555 37.25 -47.78 -42.56
CA ILE A 555 36.18 -47.35 -43.47
C ILE A 555 36.32 -45.87 -43.80
N ILE A 556 36.82 -45.05 -42.86
CA ILE A 556 37.03 -43.60 -43.02
C ILE A 556 38.34 -43.30 -43.76
N SER A 557 39.40 -44.10 -43.61
CA SER A 557 40.69 -43.92 -44.32
C SER A 557 40.63 -44.18 -45.83
N LYS A 558 39.45 -44.52 -46.37
CA LYS A 558 39.23 -44.77 -47.81
C LYS A 558 38.51 -43.63 -48.53
N ALA A 559 38.21 -42.52 -47.84
CA ALA A 559 37.30 -41.51 -48.37
C ALA A 559 37.84 -40.06 -48.48
N LEU A 560 38.97 -39.66 -47.91
CA LEU A 560 39.41 -38.25 -48.00
C LEU A 560 40.93 -38.12 -48.13
N ASP A 561 41.39 -38.08 -49.39
CA ASP A 561 42.62 -37.41 -49.78
C ASP A 561 42.42 -35.88 -49.72
N MET A 562 43.53 -35.15 -49.54
CA MET A 562 43.72 -33.69 -49.64
C MET A 562 43.79 -32.92 -48.32
N SER A 563 44.97 -33.00 -47.70
CA SER A 563 45.50 -32.12 -46.66
C SER A 563 46.04 -30.80 -47.21
N HIS A 564 45.78 -29.69 -46.51
CA HIS A 564 46.83 -28.78 -46.02
C HIS A 564 46.25 -27.71 -45.09
N GLU A 565 46.78 -27.61 -43.86
CA GLU A 565 47.23 -26.33 -43.26
C GLU A 565 47.99 -26.55 -41.94
N GLY A 566 49.19 -25.96 -41.87
CA GLY A 566 49.79 -25.22 -40.74
C GLY A 566 49.94 -25.84 -39.35
N GLU A 567 51.19 -26.16 -38.98
CA GLU A 567 51.67 -26.34 -37.59
C GLU A 567 52.03 -25.01 -36.90
N GLU A 568 51.85 -24.94 -35.58
CA GLU A 568 52.85 -24.45 -34.59
C GLU A 568 52.41 -24.78 -33.12
N PRO A 569 53.28 -24.74 -32.08
CA PRO A 569 53.62 -25.91 -31.25
C PRO A 569 53.13 -25.88 -29.78
N PRO A 570 53.26 -26.99 -29.00
CA PRO A 570 52.74 -27.09 -27.64
C PRO A 570 53.72 -26.62 -26.56
N GLU A 571 53.24 -25.79 -25.64
CA GLU A 571 53.94 -25.44 -24.39
C GLU A 571 53.76 -26.53 -23.32
N ASN A 572 54.91 -26.98 -22.79
CA ASN A 572 55.05 -27.97 -21.73
C ASN A 572 54.49 -27.48 -20.38
N LYS A 573 53.57 -28.23 -19.76
CA LYS A 573 53.27 -28.15 -18.32
C LYS A 573 54.03 -29.25 -17.55
N PRO A 574 54.73 -28.95 -16.45
CA PRO A 574 55.41 -29.96 -15.66
C PRO A 574 54.41 -30.76 -14.82
N LYS A 575 54.58 -32.09 -14.83
CA LYS A 575 53.94 -33.02 -13.89
C LYS A 575 54.51 -32.78 -12.49
N GLY A 576 53.71 -32.21 -11.60
CA GLY A 576 54.02 -32.05 -10.17
C GLY A 576 53.37 -33.16 -9.34
N SER A 577 54.18 -33.83 -8.54
CA SER A 577 53.84 -34.92 -7.62
C SER A 577 52.90 -34.52 -6.49
N CYS A 578 52.14 -35.51 -6.01
CA CYS A 578 51.34 -35.49 -4.80
C CYS A 578 52.10 -34.92 -3.57
N GLY A 579 51.63 -33.78 -3.06
CA GLY A 579 52.11 -33.15 -1.82
C GLY A 579 51.28 -31.92 -1.41
N ASN A 580 50.64 -32.00 -0.23
CA ASN A 580 49.97 -30.96 0.59
C ASN A 580 48.54 -30.47 0.23
N SER A 581 47.52 -31.16 0.76
CA SER A 581 46.11 -30.70 0.80
C SER A 581 45.86 -29.43 1.64
N LYS A 582 46.72 -29.11 2.62
CA LYS A 582 46.61 -27.87 3.45
C LYS A 582 46.85 -26.57 2.67
N PHE A 583 47.63 -26.62 1.59
CA PHE A 583 47.93 -25.42 0.79
C PHE A 583 46.78 -25.05 -0.15
N ASP A 584 45.96 -26.00 -0.57
CA ASP A 584 44.87 -25.80 -1.54
C ASP A 584 43.66 -25.08 -0.93
N HIS A 585 43.30 -25.41 0.31
CA HIS A 585 42.18 -24.77 1.03
C HIS A 585 42.46 -23.30 1.37
N ARG A 586 43.70 -22.96 1.73
CA ARG A 586 44.11 -21.59 2.04
C ARG A 586 44.02 -20.69 0.81
N ILE A 587 44.54 -21.15 -0.33
CA ILE A 587 44.47 -20.41 -1.61
C ILE A 587 43.00 -20.24 -2.02
N SER A 588 42.21 -21.31 -1.93
CA SER A 588 40.78 -21.27 -2.24
C SER A 588 40.00 -20.27 -1.37
N ALA A 589 40.28 -20.19 -0.07
CA ALA A 589 39.62 -19.25 0.84
C ALA A 589 40.03 -17.79 0.56
N LEU A 590 41.30 -17.54 0.24
CA LEU A 590 41.77 -16.22 -0.17
C LEU A 590 41.08 -15.77 -1.47
N GLU A 591 41.01 -16.65 -2.47
CA GLU A 591 40.31 -16.38 -3.73
C GLU A 591 38.83 -16.01 -3.51
N VAL A 592 38.15 -16.68 -2.57
CA VAL A 592 36.75 -16.37 -2.24
C VAL A 592 36.62 -14.96 -1.66
N CYS A 593 37.44 -14.61 -0.69
CA CYS A 593 37.43 -13.27 -0.11
C CYS A 593 37.79 -12.20 -1.16
N ASP A 594 38.77 -12.47 -2.04
CA ASP A 594 39.13 -11.56 -3.12
C ASP A 594 37.99 -11.38 -4.12
N VAL A 595 37.25 -12.45 -4.44
CA VAL A 595 36.05 -12.37 -5.29
C VAL A 595 34.97 -11.52 -4.61
N ILE A 596 34.74 -11.71 -3.30
CA ILE A 596 33.76 -10.93 -2.55
C ILE A 596 34.13 -9.44 -2.58
N ILE A 597 35.37 -9.08 -2.24
CA ILE A 597 35.84 -7.69 -2.21
C ILE A 597 35.79 -7.06 -3.61
N ASN A 598 36.35 -7.72 -4.63
CA ASN A 598 36.39 -7.16 -5.98
C ASN A 598 34.99 -7.01 -6.58
N CYS A 599 34.09 -7.97 -6.31
CA CYS A 599 32.71 -7.86 -6.78
C CYS A 599 31.91 -6.82 -5.99
N ALA A 600 32.17 -6.64 -4.69
CA ALA A 600 31.57 -5.56 -3.91
C ALA A 600 31.97 -4.19 -4.47
N LYS A 601 33.27 -3.98 -4.71
CA LYS A 601 33.79 -2.75 -5.35
C LYS A 601 33.13 -2.47 -6.68
N ASP A 602 33.10 -3.42 -7.60
CA ASP A 602 32.57 -3.16 -8.95
C ASP A 602 31.04 -2.97 -8.98
N ARG A 603 30.30 -3.69 -8.14
CA ARG A 603 28.83 -3.69 -8.17
C ARG A 603 28.20 -2.54 -7.38
N PHE A 604 28.83 -2.13 -6.27
CA PHE A 604 28.36 -1.03 -5.45
C PHE A 604 29.02 0.31 -5.76
N ASP A 605 29.96 0.36 -6.71
CA ASP A 605 30.51 1.63 -7.20
C ASP A 605 29.38 2.53 -7.74
N PHE A 606 29.36 3.78 -7.29
CA PHE A 606 28.34 4.74 -7.69
C PHE A 606 28.58 5.15 -9.15
N LYS A 607 27.85 4.51 -10.06
CA LYS A 607 27.88 4.81 -11.50
C LYS A 607 26.71 5.72 -11.89
N GLU A 608 26.90 6.49 -12.96
CA GLU A 608 25.88 7.38 -13.56
C GLU A 608 25.28 8.42 -12.58
N HIS A 609 23.96 8.44 -12.44
CA HIS A 609 23.20 9.39 -11.63
C HIS A 609 23.50 9.29 -10.13
N LEU A 610 24.07 8.18 -9.64
CA LEU A 610 24.40 8.00 -8.24
C LEU A 610 25.66 8.75 -7.81
N VAL A 611 26.54 9.10 -8.75
CA VAL A 611 27.74 9.93 -8.49
C VAL A 611 27.35 11.25 -7.81
N VAL A 612 26.15 11.74 -8.10
CA VAL A 612 25.54 12.92 -7.50
C VAL A 612 25.54 12.87 -5.97
N ALA A 613 25.25 11.71 -5.39
CA ALA A 613 25.14 11.58 -3.94
C ALA A 613 26.45 11.95 -3.24
N SER A 614 27.59 11.76 -3.91
CA SER A 614 28.89 12.14 -3.38
C SER A 614 29.10 13.65 -3.16
N LEU A 615 28.25 14.50 -3.76
CA LEU A 615 28.23 15.94 -3.46
C LEU A 615 27.68 16.25 -2.06
N LEU A 616 26.98 15.29 -1.44
CA LEU A 616 26.31 15.45 -0.15
C LEU A 616 27.03 14.73 1.01
N TYR A 617 28.20 14.15 0.75
CA TYR A 617 28.94 13.42 1.79
C TYR A 617 29.72 14.38 2.68
N SER A 618 29.37 14.35 3.97
CA SER A 618 29.94 15.22 5.00
C SER A 618 31.46 15.13 5.08
N GLU A 619 32.02 13.92 4.88
CA GLU A 619 33.47 13.69 4.87
C GLU A 619 34.21 14.46 3.76
N TYR A 620 33.55 14.65 2.62
CA TYR A 620 34.13 15.37 1.50
C TYR A 620 33.92 16.89 1.60
N PHE A 621 33.07 17.40 2.51
CA PHE A 621 32.80 18.84 2.62
C PHE A 621 34.06 19.65 2.97
N GLY A 622 34.96 19.09 3.80
CA GLY A 622 36.25 19.72 4.08
C GLY A 622 37.12 19.88 2.83
N LYS A 623 37.14 18.86 1.96
CA LYS A 623 37.88 18.87 0.69
C LYS A 623 37.21 19.78 -0.34
N TYR A 624 35.88 19.75 -0.45
CA TYR A 624 35.11 20.53 -1.41
C TYR A 624 35.04 22.02 -1.07
N CYS A 625 35.16 22.38 0.22
CA CYS A 625 35.36 23.76 0.63
C CYS A 625 36.64 24.37 0.06
N GLY A 626 37.71 23.57 -0.09
CA GLY A 626 38.98 24.00 -0.69
C GLY A 626 38.98 23.94 -2.23
N LYS A 627 38.46 22.86 -2.81
CA LYS A 627 38.34 22.67 -4.26
C LYS A 627 36.97 22.10 -4.63
N PHE A 628 36.11 22.94 -5.20
CA PHE A 628 34.76 22.54 -5.59
C PHE A 628 34.79 21.49 -6.73
N PRO A 629 34.01 20.40 -6.63
CA PRO A 629 33.98 19.32 -7.62
C PRO A 629 33.12 19.68 -8.85
N GLU A 630 33.67 20.48 -9.76
CA GLU A 630 32.94 21.00 -10.93
C GLU A 630 32.52 19.92 -11.93
N ASP A 631 33.33 18.86 -12.06
CA ASP A 631 33.04 17.73 -12.95
C ASP A 631 31.77 16.99 -12.52
N LYS A 632 31.62 16.78 -11.20
CA LYS A 632 30.44 16.12 -10.61
C LYS A 632 29.19 16.97 -10.75
N LEU A 633 29.31 18.29 -10.57
CA LEU A 633 28.20 19.23 -10.77
C LEU A 633 27.74 19.26 -12.24
N THR A 634 28.68 19.23 -13.19
CA THR A 634 28.36 19.21 -14.62
C THR A 634 27.69 17.89 -15.02
N SER A 635 28.17 16.76 -14.47
CA SER A 635 27.52 15.47 -14.63
C SER A 635 26.09 15.45 -14.04
N LEU A 636 25.88 16.03 -12.86
CA LEU A 636 24.55 16.18 -12.26
C LEU A 636 23.57 16.90 -13.20
N CYS A 637 23.95 18.07 -13.73
CA CYS A 637 23.09 18.84 -14.62
C CYS A 637 22.79 18.12 -15.94
N SER A 638 23.66 17.20 -16.36
CA SER A 638 23.40 16.36 -17.54
C SER A 638 22.30 15.32 -17.28
N PHE A 639 22.22 14.78 -16.07
CA PHE A 639 21.19 13.82 -15.66
C PHE A 639 19.87 14.51 -15.28
N TYR A 640 19.96 15.66 -14.60
CA TYR A 640 18.81 16.42 -14.13
C TYR A 640 18.88 17.89 -14.62
N PRO A 641 18.44 18.16 -15.87
CA PRO A 641 18.45 19.51 -16.47
C PRO A 641 17.56 20.53 -15.75
N THR A 642 16.69 20.08 -14.84
CA THR A 642 15.80 20.92 -14.04
C THR A 642 16.52 21.65 -12.90
N ILE A 643 17.79 21.31 -12.65
CA ILE A 643 18.63 21.90 -11.62
C ILE A 643 19.43 23.08 -12.20
N ASP A 644 19.34 24.22 -11.54
CA ASP A 644 20.15 25.40 -11.88
C ASP A 644 21.58 25.23 -11.35
N LYS A 645 22.53 25.12 -12.29
CA LYS A 645 23.95 24.86 -12.01
C LYS A 645 24.58 25.95 -11.13
N ASP A 646 24.40 27.22 -11.50
CA ASP A 646 25.09 28.34 -10.85
C ASP A 646 24.54 28.59 -9.44
N ARG A 647 23.21 28.46 -9.31
CA ARG A 647 22.55 28.56 -8.01
C ARG A 647 22.94 27.39 -7.10
N LEU A 648 22.89 26.15 -7.58
CA LEU A 648 23.29 24.99 -6.78
C LEU A 648 24.75 25.07 -6.33
N ARG A 649 25.66 25.52 -7.20
CA ARG A 649 27.06 25.74 -6.83
C ARG A 649 27.21 26.70 -5.65
N THR A 650 26.48 27.80 -5.68
CA THR A 650 26.50 28.82 -4.62
C THR A 650 25.94 28.25 -3.31
N GLU A 651 24.80 27.57 -3.37
CA GLU A 651 24.15 26.97 -2.21
C GLU A 651 25.02 25.85 -1.57
N LEU A 652 25.59 24.95 -2.37
CA LEU A 652 26.49 23.91 -1.89
C LEU A 652 27.77 24.47 -1.28
N SER A 653 28.34 25.53 -1.87
CA SER A 653 29.53 26.19 -1.31
C SER A 653 29.27 26.76 0.09
N LEU A 654 28.06 27.28 0.34
CA LEU A 654 27.64 27.72 1.67
C LEU A 654 27.52 26.53 2.65
N ILE A 655 26.94 25.42 2.20
CA ILE A 655 26.81 24.19 3.01
C ILE A 655 28.18 23.63 3.39
N TYR A 656 29.12 23.55 2.43
CA TYR A 656 30.48 23.06 2.68
C TYR A 656 31.28 23.94 3.64
N SER A 657 30.95 25.24 3.72
CA SER A 657 31.63 26.21 4.59
C SER A 657 31.12 26.19 6.04
N ARG A 658 29.88 25.72 6.28
CA ARG A 658 29.25 25.73 7.61
C ARG A 658 29.60 24.50 8.44
N ASN A 659 30.02 24.72 9.69
CA ASN A 659 30.36 23.63 10.61
C ASN A 659 29.14 22.76 10.98
N ASP A 660 27.96 23.35 11.19
CA ASP A 660 26.72 22.61 11.52
C ASP A 660 26.35 21.61 10.42
N CYS A 661 26.63 21.94 9.16
CA CYS A 661 26.40 21.08 8.00
C CYS A 661 27.42 19.96 7.88
N ARG A 662 28.66 20.17 8.36
CA ARG A 662 29.71 19.14 8.34
C ARG A 662 29.49 18.04 9.36
N THR A 663 28.74 18.32 10.44
CA THR A 663 28.43 17.31 11.46
C THR A 663 27.27 16.41 11.09
N MET A 664 26.46 16.78 10.10
CA MET A 664 25.32 15.97 9.64
C MET A 664 25.82 14.93 8.63
N ASN A 665 25.79 13.64 9.01
CA ASN A 665 26.12 12.58 8.07
C ASN A 665 24.87 12.19 7.26
N GLY A 666 24.93 12.35 5.93
CA GLY A 666 23.87 11.89 5.02
C GLY A 666 22.92 12.95 4.48
N ALA A 667 22.18 12.57 3.43
CA ALA A 667 21.23 13.44 2.75
C ALA A 667 19.95 13.68 3.57
N LEU A 668 19.48 12.67 4.32
CA LEU A 668 18.22 12.76 5.06
C LEU A 668 18.29 13.73 6.25
N PRO A 669 19.33 13.71 7.12
CA PRO A 669 19.46 14.70 8.18
C PRO A 669 19.58 16.14 7.66
N LEU A 670 20.27 16.33 6.54
CA LEU A 670 20.41 17.63 5.90
C LEU A 670 19.07 18.13 5.32
N LEU A 671 18.27 17.25 4.72
CA LEU A 671 16.91 17.58 4.26
C LEU A 671 16.01 18.00 5.43
N LYS A 672 16.03 17.25 6.54
CA LYS A 672 15.28 17.60 7.75
C LYS A 672 15.72 18.93 8.32
N PHE A 673 17.01 19.21 8.33
CA PHE A 673 17.53 20.51 8.76
C PHE A 673 17.01 21.65 7.88
N VAL A 674 17.01 21.49 6.56
CA VAL A 674 16.49 22.50 5.62
C VAL A 674 15.00 22.75 5.85
N ILE A 675 14.22 21.69 6.08
CA ILE A 675 12.77 21.79 6.31
C ILE A 675 12.48 22.42 7.69
N ALA A 676 13.12 21.93 8.76
CA ALA A 676 12.89 22.38 10.13
C ALA A 676 13.23 23.88 10.34
N ASN A 677 14.19 24.40 9.58
CA ASN A 677 14.61 25.80 9.64
C ASN A 677 13.93 26.69 8.58
N ASN A 678 12.93 26.18 7.84
CA ASN A 678 12.25 26.89 6.75
C ASN A 678 13.22 27.45 5.68
N LEU A 679 14.33 26.77 5.44
CA LEU A 679 15.36 27.18 4.47
C LEU A 679 15.02 26.72 3.04
N GLY A 680 13.88 26.06 2.83
CA GLY A 680 13.51 25.47 1.54
C GLY A 680 13.43 26.47 0.38
N ASP A 681 13.05 27.73 0.64
CA ASP A 681 13.01 28.77 -0.39
C ASP A 681 14.39 29.39 -0.68
N THR A 682 15.26 29.40 0.35
CA THR A 682 16.63 29.93 0.25
C THR A 682 17.52 28.93 -0.49
N LEU A 683 17.53 27.68 -0.02
CA LEU A 683 18.32 26.56 -0.53
C LEU A 683 17.49 25.70 -1.49
N LYS A 684 16.88 26.32 -2.50
CA LYS A 684 15.89 25.69 -3.37
C LYS A 684 16.50 24.55 -4.19
N GLU A 685 17.68 24.76 -4.77
CA GLU A 685 18.31 23.76 -5.63
C GLU A 685 18.95 22.64 -4.80
N THR A 686 19.50 22.98 -3.64
CA THR A 686 19.98 21.98 -2.66
C THR A 686 18.83 21.12 -2.15
N LYS A 687 17.68 21.71 -1.83
CA LYS A 687 16.49 20.96 -1.42
C LYS A 687 16.07 19.97 -2.52
N LYS A 688 16.00 20.40 -3.78
CA LYS A 688 15.71 19.49 -4.90
C LYS A 688 16.73 18.35 -4.98
N LEU A 689 18.02 18.66 -4.87
CA LEU A 689 19.09 17.66 -4.89
C LEU A 689 18.93 16.63 -3.77
N LEU A 690 18.62 17.08 -2.56
CA LEU A 690 18.36 16.24 -1.39
C LEU A 690 17.12 15.35 -1.61
N GLU A 691 16.03 15.92 -2.12
CA GLU A 691 14.81 15.17 -2.44
C GLU A 691 15.03 14.14 -3.55
N ILE A 692 15.86 14.42 -4.56
CA ILE A 692 16.27 13.45 -5.59
C ILE A 692 16.98 12.28 -4.91
N VAL A 693 18.04 12.55 -4.15
CA VAL A 693 18.88 11.52 -3.53
C VAL A 693 18.09 10.65 -2.54
N VAL A 694 17.22 11.25 -1.73
CA VAL A 694 16.38 10.54 -0.74
C VAL A 694 15.28 9.69 -1.40
N THR A 695 14.76 10.16 -2.53
CA THR A 695 13.72 9.46 -3.31
C THR A 695 14.32 8.30 -4.12
N THR A 696 15.57 8.39 -4.56
CA THR A 696 16.25 7.29 -5.26
C THR A 696 16.40 6.08 -4.33
N PRO A 697 15.82 4.92 -4.67
CA PRO A 697 15.85 3.74 -3.81
C PRO A 697 17.24 3.09 -3.86
N MET A 698 18.03 3.22 -2.79
CA MET A 698 19.28 2.45 -2.62
C MET A 698 18.99 1.05 -2.06
N ALA A 699 18.06 0.99 -1.11
CA ALA A 699 17.52 -0.24 -0.58
C ALA A 699 16.32 -0.67 -1.41
N THR A 700 16.21 -1.96 -1.72
CA THR A 700 14.89 -2.58 -1.88
C THR A 700 14.42 -3.06 -0.52
N SER A 701 14.12 -2.14 0.39
CA SER A 701 13.10 -2.40 1.38
C SER A 701 11.77 -2.34 0.63
N GLU A 702 10.88 -3.31 0.64
CA GLU A 702 10.38 -4.06 1.78
C GLU A 702 9.84 -5.41 1.34
N VAL A 703 10.29 -5.96 0.22
CA VAL A 703 9.68 -7.19 -0.28
C VAL A 703 9.95 -8.34 0.72
N GLN A 704 11.10 -8.37 1.43
CA GLN A 704 11.43 -9.42 2.41
C GLN A 704 10.58 -9.50 3.71
N PRO A 705 10.42 -8.44 4.52
CA PRO A 705 9.52 -8.52 5.68
C PRO A 705 8.05 -8.67 5.24
N ARG A 706 7.67 -8.02 4.13
CA ARG A 706 6.34 -8.14 3.52
C ARG A 706 6.12 -9.51 2.88
N PHE A 707 7.15 -10.30 2.59
CA PHE A 707 7.02 -11.71 2.19
C PHE A 707 6.63 -12.61 3.36
N SER A 708 6.99 -12.27 4.60
CA SER A 708 6.45 -13.02 5.75
C SER A 708 4.96 -12.74 5.92
N THR A 709 4.56 -11.48 5.72
CA THR A 709 3.17 -11.03 5.67
C THR A 709 2.43 -11.65 4.49
N LEU A 710 2.98 -11.66 3.27
CA LEU A 710 2.31 -12.25 2.11
C LEU A 710 2.29 -13.77 2.20
N LYS A 711 3.38 -14.43 2.63
CA LYS A 711 3.32 -15.86 2.95
C LYS A 711 2.28 -16.11 4.02
N ARG A 712 2.08 -15.27 5.04
CA ARG A 712 1.00 -15.49 6.03
C ARG A 712 -0.38 -15.24 5.43
N ILE A 713 -0.55 -14.19 4.64
CA ILE A 713 -1.80 -13.86 3.94
C ILE A 713 -2.14 -14.97 2.90
N GLU A 714 -1.17 -15.54 2.20
CA GLU A 714 -1.36 -16.57 1.15
C GLU A 714 -1.32 -18.01 1.67
N THR A 715 -0.48 -18.33 2.67
CA THR A 715 -0.48 -19.66 3.34
C THR A 715 -1.85 -19.92 3.96
N PHE A 716 -2.57 -18.85 4.32
CA PHE A 716 -3.94 -18.92 4.78
C PHE A 716 -4.99 -19.18 3.68
N PHE A 717 -4.65 -19.03 2.39
CA PHE A 717 -5.59 -19.15 1.28
C PHE A 717 -4.99 -19.95 0.12
N ARG A 718 -4.91 -21.28 0.27
CA ARG A 718 -4.35 -22.18 -0.74
C ARG A 718 -5.15 -22.34 -2.04
N ASN A 719 -6.21 -21.57 -2.29
CA ASN A 719 -6.94 -21.65 -3.57
C ASN A 719 -7.41 -20.26 -4.07
N SER A 720 -6.92 -19.89 -5.26
CA SER A 720 -7.50 -18.96 -6.24
C SER A 720 -8.22 -17.71 -5.71
N MET A 721 -7.52 -16.81 -5.00
CA MET A 721 -8.05 -15.46 -4.77
C MET A 721 -7.89 -14.57 -6.01
N PRO A 722 -8.89 -13.73 -6.35
CA PRO A 722 -8.72 -12.65 -7.32
C PRO A 722 -7.66 -11.65 -6.85
N GLU A 723 -6.88 -11.11 -7.79
CA GLU A 723 -5.76 -10.19 -7.55
C GLU A 723 -6.15 -8.93 -6.76
N ASP A 724 -7.35 -8.39 -7.02
CA ASP A 724 -7.88 -7.22 -6.33
C ASP A 724 -8.08 -7.48 -4.82
N ARG A 725 -8.54 -8.69 -4.46
CA ARG A 725 -8.74 -9.07 -3.06
C ARG A 725 -7.41 -9.25 -2.35
N LEU A 726 -6.43 -9.88 -3.00
CA LEU A 726 -5.08 -10.05 -2.47
C LEU A 726 -4.40 -8.69 -2.24
N THR A 727 -4.56 -7.78 -3.20
CA THR A 727 -4.05 -6.40 -3.11
C THR A 727 -4.70 -5.65 -1.96
N ALA A 728 -6.03 -5.71 -1.82
CA ALA A 728 -6.75 -5.05 -0.74
C ALA A 728 -6.31 -5.56 0.65
N LEU A 729 -6.21 -6.89 0.83
CA LEU A 729 -5.75 -7.48 2.09
C LEU A 729 -4.30 -7.11 2.41
N SER A 730 -3.43 -7.14 1.40
CA SER A 730 -2.03 -6.74 1.56
C SER A 730 -1.92 -5.27 1.93
N MET A 731 -2.73 -4.39 1.32
CA MET A 731 -2.80 -2.97 1.67
C MET A 731 -3.19 -2.77 3.15
N LEU A 732 -4.18 -3.53 3.65
CA LEU A 732 -4.60 -3.44 5.06
C LEU A 732 -3.49 -3.86 6.05
N SER A 733 -2.70 -4.87 5.71
CA SER A 733 -1.61 -5.35 6.58
C SER A 733 -0.38 -4.43 6.50
N ILE A 734 0.05 -4.12 5.27
CA ILE A 734 1.27 -3.38 4.98
C ILE A 734 1.13 -1.91 5.38
N GLU A 735 0.03 -1.26 4.96
CA GLU A 735 -0.21 0.18 5.15
C GLU A 735 -1.11 0.49 6.35
N LYS A 736 -1.12 -0.37 7.38
CA LYS A 736 -1.94 -0.18 8.58
C LYS A 736 -1.74 1.18 9.27
N LYS A 737 -0.51 1.73 9.22
CA LYS A 737 -0.20 3.08 9.75
C LYS A 737 -0.90 4.17 8.94
N LEU A 738 -0.78 4.12 7.61
CA LEU A 738 -1.47 5.04 6.70
C LEU A 738 -3.00 5.01 6.94
N ILE A 739 -3.57 3.82 7.04
CA ILE A 739 -5.02 3.65 7.25
C ILE A 739 -5.47 4.25 8.59
N SER A 740 -4.62 4.20 9.62
CA SER A 740 -4.90 4.83 10.91
C SER A 740 -4.79 6.35 10.89
N GLU A 741 -4.00 6.92 9.98
CA GLU A 741 -3.78 8.36 9.80
C GLU A 741 -4.87 9.01 8.91
N ILE A 742 -5.61 8.22 8.11
CA ILE A 742 -6.70 8.76 7.28
C ILE A 742 -7.90 9.17 8.14
N ASP A 743 -8.16 10.47 8.17
CA ASP A 743 -9.34 11.04 8.83
C ASP A 743 -10.65 10.44 8.29
N ASN A 744 -11.53 10.05 9.21
CA ASN A 744 -12.87 9.51 8.92
C ASN A 744 -12.84 8.38 7.88
N PHE A 745 -11.82 7.51 7.94
CA PHE A 745 -11.64 6.40 7.00
C PHE A 745 -12.92 5.56 6.83
N ASN A 746 -13.52 5.11 7.93
CA ASN A 746 -14.72 4.25 7.88
C ASN A 746 -15.88 4.98 7.20
N ASP A 747 -16.08 6.26 7.46
CA ASP A 747 -17.14 7.04 6.83
C ASP A 747 -16.92 7.24 5.33
N LYS A 748 -15.67 7.43 4.91
CA LYS A 748 -15.30 7.47 3.49
C LYS A 748 -15.61 6.13 2.82
N VAL A 749 -15.22 5.01 3.44
CA VAL A 749 -15.50 3.64 2.93
C VAL A 749 -16.99 3.44 2.78
N ILE A 750 -17.77 3.75 3.82
CA ILE A 750 -19.23 3.58 3.80
C ILE A 750 -19.87 4.47 2.73
N THR A 751 -19.41 5.72 2.57
CA THR A 751 -19.94 6.63 1.55
C THR A 751 -19.63 6.13 0.14
N LYS A 752 -18.42 5.59 -0.08
CA LYS A 752 -18.05 5.03 -1.37
C LYS A 752 -18.83 3.74 -1.68
N PHE A 753 -18.98 2.89 -0.68
CA PHE A 753 -19.78 1.67 -0.75
C PHE A 753 -21.26 1.97 -1.03
N ALA A 754 -21.83 3.01 -0.40
CA ALA A 754 -23.21 3.44 -0.61
C ALA A 754 -23.49 3.94 -2.04
N ASN A 755 -22.46 4.44 -2.74
CA ASN A 755 -22.58 4.93 -4.12
C ASN A 755 -22.43 3.82 -5.18
N LYS A 756 -22.07 2.59 -4.81
CA LYS A 756 -22.04 1.46 -5.74
C LYS A 756 -23.46 1.03 -6.12
N LYS A 757 -23.71 0.84 -7.43
CA LYS A 757 -25.05 0.56 -8.00
C LYS A 757 -25.71 -0.72 -7.49
N GLU A 758 -24.93 -1.68 -6.99
CA GLU A 758 -25.39 -2.99 -6.53
C GLU A 758 -25.62 -3.06 -5.01
N CYS A 759 -25.42 -1.94 -4.29
CA CYS A 759 -25.59 -1.90 -2.85
C CYS A 759 -27.09 -1.97 -2.45
N ASN A 760 -27.57 -3.15 -2.10
CA ASN A 760 -28.92 -3.39 -1.56
C ASN A 760 -29.09 -2.95 -0.08
N ILE A 761 -28.25 -2.02 0.39
CA ILE A 761 -28.29 -1.46 1.75
C ILE A 761 -28.49 0.04 1.64
N ASP A 762 -29.61 0.51 2.20
CA ASP A 762 -29.96 1.93 2.23
C ASP A 762 -29.10 2.69 3.24
N LEU A 763 -28.05 3.33 2.72
CA LEU A 763 -27.00 4.06 3.46
C LEU A 763 -26.95 5.56 3.10
N ILE A 764 -27.88 6.03 2.27
CA ILE A 764 -27.91 7.40 1.74
C ILE A 764 -28.88 8.25 2.54
N TYR A 765 -28.38 9.37 3.06
CA TYR A 765 -29.20 10.38 3.72
C TYR A 765 -30.14 11.07 2.74
N LYS A 766 -31.41 11.21 3.12
CA LYS A 766 -32.38 12.04 2.40
C LYS A 766 -32.23 13.49 2.83
N LYS A 767 -32.21 14.39 1.85
CA LYS A 767 -32.15 15.85 2.06
C LYS A 767 -33.53 16.41 2.40
#